data_AF-A0A7Y2LUJ3-F1
#
_entry.id   AF-A0A7Y2LUJ3-F1
#
_cell.length_a   1.000
_cell.length_b   1.000
_cell.length_c   1.000
_cell.angle_alpha   90.00
_cell.angle_beta   90.00
_cell.angle_gamma   90.00
#
_symmetry.space_group_name_H-M   'P 1'
#
loop_
_entity.id
_entity.type
_entity.pdbx_description
1 polymer ?
#
loop_
_entity_poly.entity_id
_entity_poly.type
_entity_poly.pdbx_seq_one_letter_code
_entity_poly.pdbx_strand_id
1 'polypeptide(L)'
;MKLQTLACAVAIATGGFFFTHVVNEAIAANTTVAVSQSIQPTQEQALVSRQLATLVDRQHYLNQRLDAATSNRILDFYLDSLDADHSLFLAPEVEQYKKNYGANFGAALKAGDLSGPYLIHAQYRERLKQFYQFMLAELKKPQNLKQTNVYIDTDREKAPYFKSAAEQRAHWQKMLVSQLINLNISKEEESAKQKALKADPALANGQDLASPEDLTPVQTLTKRYTRQLERISRVKSDDVLDKTLNAMMLTYDPHSNYFPPVDAMELNRQTTLQLEGIGVSIRPERGNEDYTKIETIVEGGPASKSGQIKSGDRIIGVAQDGEKMVDVIGWASNEVVGLIRGKRGTKVSLRLLGAGASMSQARTVSLVRDVIQEEDAGVRSRTVDIKRDGKNYTFGVIEIPSFYLNYRARRAGTDYRSVSEDTNNALKALAAKNVAGIIIDLRNNPGGSLEEVARMLGQVIKSGPVVQIRDGSGNVSVFEDDDGGAQTYAGPLAVMVNLASASASEIYSAAIQDYERGIVIGSTTTGKGTAQVQLDTLAHGQATLTQRKFYRVTGGSTQNKGVVPDIKLVDIYNEEFGERKAKNALKWDTIPTAPFKREGSVQPYVQNLAQMSQQRVVVDPQFKYLEQRKAIAKKTEEQKRVVLDIDQRKAELNALEQKTLEAENQRRAVTGQKPYANWESYQASMDALIESRAKMKATQRPYLPEEEAFVTESANILLDYAKLQSAKAAAN
;
A
#
# COMPACT_ATOMS: atom_id res chain seq x y z
N MET A 1 -3.82 -5.93 -3.96
CA MET A 1 -2.91 -5.09 -4.78
C MET A 1 -2.65 -5.63 -6.19
N LYS A 2 -1.93 -6.73 -6.44
CA LYS A 2 -1.47 -7.11 -7.81
C LYS A 2 -2.56 -7.18 -8.91
N LEU A 3 -3.73 -7.76 -8.61
CA LEU A 3 -4.86 -7.78 -9.56
C LEU A 3 -5.73 -6.53 -9.53
N GLN A 4 -5.78 -5.82 -8.40
CA GLN A 4 -6.53 -4.57 -8.30
C GLN A 4 -5.92 -3.51 -9.22
N THR A 5 -4.59 -3.46 -9.36
CA THR A 5 -3.91 -2.55 -10.31
C THR A 5 -4.14 -2.92 -11.79
N LEU A 6 -4.36 -4.20 -12.08
CA LEU A 6 -4.68 -4.70 -13.43
C LEU A 6 -6.17 -4.54 -13.78
N ALA A 7 -7.10 -4.64 -12.81
CA ALA A 7 -8.52 -4.39 -13.04
C ALA A 7 -8.91 -2.90 -12.97
N CYS A 8 -8.20 -2.08 -12.17
CA CYS A 8 -8.65 -0.71 -11.83
C CYS A 8 -8.14 0.41 -12.74
N ALA A 9 -7.38 0.15 -13.82
CA ALA A 9 -6.92 1.24 -14.69
C ALA A 9 -8.07 2.06 -15.32
N VAL A 10 -9.25 1.45 -15.48
CA VAL A 10 -10.45 2.14 -16.00
C VAL A 10 -11.27 2.78 -14.86
N ALA A 11 -11.30 2.19 -13.66
CA ALA A 11 -12.00 2.75 -12.50
C ALA A 11 -11.27 3.96 -11.87
N ILE A 12 -9.93 3.98 -11.96
CA ILE A 12 -9.10 5.10 -11.45
C ILE A 12 -9.19 6.31 -12.40
N ALA A 13 -9.48 6.08 -13.68
CA ALA A 13 -9.59 7.11 -14.72
C ALA A 13 -10.69 8.16 -14.49
N THR A 14 -11.70 7.88 -13.65
CA THR A 14 -12.90 8.73 -13.59
C THR A 14 -13.22 9.35 -12.25
N GLY A 15 -12.52 9.07 -11.15
CA GLY A 15 -12.77 9.83 -9.92
C GLY A 15 -12.21 9.28 -8.61
N GLY A 16 -11.16 8.47 -8.67
CA GLY A 16 -10.55 7.89 -7.46
C GLY A 16 -9.78 8.88 -6.59
N PHE A 17 -9.38 10.03 -7.12
CA PHE A 17 -8.49 10.96 -6.40
C PHE A 17 -9.16 11.85 -5.35
N PHE A 18 -10.49 11.94 -5.31
CA PHE A 18 -11.16 12.83 -4.34
C PHE A 18 -11.45 12.20 -2.96
N PHE A 19 -11.05 10.95 -2.67
CA PHE A 19 -11.55 10.26 -1.47
C PHE A 19 -10.57 9.39 -0.67
N THR A 20 -9.27 9.46 -0.89
CA THR A 20 -8.28 8.71 -0.07
C THR A 20 -7.71 9.53 1.08
N HIS A 21 -8.58 10.04 1.95
CA HIS A 21 -8.21 10.35 3.33
C HIS A 21 -9.12 9.57 4.30
N VAL A 22 -8.73 8.33 4.56
CA VAL A 22 -9.25 7.54 5.68
C VAL A 22 -8.24 7.68 6.81
N VAL A 23 -8.57 8.47 7.84
CA VAL A 23 -7.92 8.35 9.16
C VAL A 23 -8.57 7.18 9.90
N ASN A 24 -7.72 6.38 10.55
CA ASN A 24 -8.03 5.16 11.29
C ASN A 24 -8.48 5.43 12.74
N GLU A 25 -9.38 4.56 13.18
CA GLU A 25 -9.73 4.12 14.55
C GLU A 25 -10.16 5.08 15.67
N ALA A 26 -11.29 4.71 16.30
CA ALA A 26 -11.58 5.03 17.69
C ALA A 26 -12.45 3.93 18.35
N ILE A 27 -12.11 3.51 19.57
CA ILE A 27 -13.01 2.72 20.45
C ILE A 27 -13.28 3.44 21.77
N ALA A 28 -14.54 3.26 22.19
CA ALA A 28 -15.19 3.44 23.48
C ALA A 28 -15.11 4.79 24.22
N ALA A 29 -16.25 5.47 24.26
CA ALA A 29 -16.83 5.90 25.54
C ALA A 29 -18.35 5.73 25.45
N ASN A 30 -18.88 4.72 26.15
CA ASN A 30 -20.30 4.54 26.36
C ASN A 30 -20.79 5.58 27.36
N THR A 31 -21.17 6.74 26.84
CA THR A 31 -22.05 7.67 27.54
C THR A 31 -22.71 8.55 26.50
N THR A 32 -24.04 8.51 26.40
CA THR A 32 -24.84 9.59 25.82
C THR A 32 -24.68 10.82 26.72
N VAL A 33 -23.52 11.45 26.63
CA VAL A 33 -23.25 12.78 27.15
C VAL A 33 -23.27 13.71 25.95
N ALA A 34 -24.03 14.78 26.08
CA ALA A 34 -24.17 15.84 25.09
C ALA A 34 -22.81 16.17 24.42
N VAL A 35 -22.81 16.17 23.08
CA VAL A 35 -21.66 16.52 22.23
C VAL A 35 -21.13 17.89 22.66
N SER A 36 -19.96 17.92 23.30
CA SER A 36 -19.30 19.15 23.73
C SER A 36 -18.94 20.03 22.52
N GLN A 37 -19.19 21.33 22.66
CA GLN A 37 -18.93 22.38 21.68
C GLN A 37 -17.44 22.77 21.50
N SER A 38 -16.45 22.04 22.05
CA SER A 38 -15.05 22.21 21.61
C SER A 38 -14.18 20.97 21.89
N ILE A 39 -13.38 20.55 20.91
CA ILE A 39 -12.31 19.54 21.09
C ILE A 39 -11.11 20.26 21.69
N GLN A 40 -10.54 19.74 22.77
CA GLN A 40 -9.41 20.33 23.48
C GLN A 40 -8.30 19.30 23.69
N PRO A 41 -7.01 19.69 23.58
CA PRO A 41 -5.89 18.79 23.81
C PRO A 41 -5.79 18.39 25.28
N THR A 42 -5.35 17.16 25.55
CA THR A 42 -5.00 16.74 26.92
C THR A 42 -3.59 17.22 27.30
N GLN A 43 -3.26 17.15 28.59
CA GLN A 43 -1.92 17.46 29.08
C GLN A 43 -0.86 16.49 28.51
N GLU A 44 -1.19 15.20 28.37
CA GLU A 44 -0.30 14.20 27.75
C GLU A 44 -0.05 14.50 26.28
N GLN A 45 -1.09 14.95 25.55
CA GLN A 45 -0.98 15.38 24.15
C GLN A 45 -0.08 16.62 23.99
N ALA A 46 -0.19 17.59 24.90
CA ALA A 46 0.73 18.74 24.94
C ALA A 46 2.18 18.31 25.24
N LEU A 47 2.36 17.34 26.15
CA LEU A 47 3.67 16.82 26.51
C LEU A 47 4.32 16.06 25.35
N VAL A 48 3.59 15.18 24.65
CA VAL A 48 4.16 14.47 23.49
C VAL A 48 4.50 15.45 22.37
N SER A 49 3.68 16.50 22.16
CA SER A 49 4.00 17.53 21.16
C SER A 49 5.36 18.17 21.44
N ARG A 50 5.60 18.57 22.70
CA ARG A 50 6.91 19.09 23.14
C ARG A 50 8.04 18.09 22.96
N GLN A 51 7.86 16.84 23.39
CA GLN A 51 8.87 15.79 23.29
C GLN A 51 9.26 15.57 21.83
N LEU A 52 8.26 15.38 20.98
CA LEU A 52 8.45 15.02 19.58
C LEU A 52 9.04 16.17 18.77
N ALA A 53 8.55 17.40 18.95
CA ALA A 53 9.13 18.58 18.32
C ALA A 53 10.59 18.81 18.76
N THR A 54 10.93 18.52 20.01
CA THR A 54 12.31 18.59 20.50
C THR A 54 13.20 17.53 19.86
N LEU A 55 12.71 16.29 19.72
CA LEU A 55 13.45 15.20 19.07
C LEU A 55 13.66 15.50 17.59
N VAL A 56 12.64 15.97 16.88
CA VAL A 56 12.75 16.37 15.47
C VAL A 56 13.77 17.50 15.28
N ASP A 57 13.75 18.52 16.13
CA ASP A 57 14.68 19.66 16.08
C ASP A 57 16.15 19.31 16.37
N ARG A 58 16.41 18.17 17.03
CA ARG A 58 17.74 17.82 17.58
C ARG A 58 18.33 16.52 17.07
N GLN A 59 17.51 15.55 16.69
CA GLN A 59 17.93 14.17 16.40
C GLN A 59 17.50 13.67 15.03
N HIS A 60 16.68 14.42 14.30
CA HIS A 60 16.36 14.07 12.93
C HIS A 60 17.62 14.10 12.05
N TYR A 61 17.69 13.24 11.03
CA TYR A 61 18.83 13.16 10.11
C TYR A 61 19.14 14.50 9.43
N LEU A 62 18.09 15.20 9.00
CA LEU A 62 18.22 16.59 8.56
C LEU A 62 18.43 17.49 9.77
N ASN A 63 19.56 18.19 9.80
CA ASN A 63 19.85 19.24 10.77
C ASN A 63 19.05 20.53 10.45
N GLN A 64 17.72 20.41 10.40
CA GLN A 64 16.78 21.50 10.13
C GLN A 64 16.15 21.96 11.44
N ARG A 65 16.41 23.22 11.82
CA ARG A 65 15.92 23.80 13.08
C ARG A 65 14.45 24.20 12.97
N LEU A 66 13.72 24.10 14.07
CA LEU A 66 12.35 24.63 14.20
C LEU A 66 12.36 26.17 14.33
N ASP A 67 12.78 26.85 13.27
CA ASP A 67 12.75 28.31 13.12
C ASP A 67 11.45 28.79 12.46
N ALA A 68 11.37 30.09 12.12
CA ALA A 68 10.20 30.68 11.48
C ALA A 68 9.93 30.12 10.09
N ALA A 69 10.97 29.78 9.31
CA ALA A 69 10.82 29.23 7.98
C ALA A 69 10.28 27.79 8.02
N THR A 70 10.82 26.97 8.92
CA THR A 70 10.30 25.61 9.17
C THR A 70 8.88 25.67 9.74
N SER A 71 8.61 26.59 10.68
CA SER A 71 7.26 26.78 11.24
C SER A 71 6.22 27.09 10.16
N ASN A 72 6.55 27.96 9.20
CA ASN A 72 5.63 28.30 8.12
C ASN A 72 5.35 27.08 7.23
N ARG A 73 6.39 26.29 6.93
CA ARG A 73 6.23 25.04 6.16
C ARG A 73 5.36 24.02 6.90
N ILE A 74 5.52 23.87 8.22
CA ILE A 74 4.68 22.98 9.03
C ILE A 74 3.21 23.41 8.94
N LEU A 75 2.94 24.72 9.02
CA LEU A 75 1.59 25.24 8.85
C LEU A 75 1.03 24.94 7.45
N ASP A 76 1.83 25.13 6.38
CA ASP A 76 1.42 24.77 5.02
C ASP A 76 1.05 23.28 4.92
N PHE A 77 1.91 22.37 5.41
CA PHE A 77 1.61 20.93 5.45
C PHE A 77 0.37 20.59 6.29
N TYR A 78 0.13 21.33 7.37
CA TYR A 78 -1.04 21.14 8.21
C TYR A 78 -2.32 21.52 7.48
N LEU A 79 -2.33 22.68 6.82
CA LEU A 79 -3.46 23.13 6.00
C LEU A 79 -3.73 22.17 4.84
N ASP A 80 -2.68 21.74 4.12
CA ASP A 80 -2.78 20.73 3.06
C ASP A 80 -3.36 19.40 3.59
N SER A 81 -2.98 18.98 4.80
CA SER A 81 -3.47 17.74 5.41
C SER A 81 -4.97 17.75 5.76
N LEU A 82 -5.55 18.95 5.86
CA LEU A 82 -6.95 19.20 6.12
C LEU A 82 -7.72 19.45 4.80
N ASP A 83 -7.15 20.19 3.86
CA ASP A 83 -7.80 20.62 2.62
C ASP A 83 -6.88 20.50 1.41
N ALA A 84 -6.48 19.28 1.05
CA ALA A 84 -5.51 19.01 0.00
C ALA A 84 -5.90 19.58 -1.38
N ASP A 85 -7.20 19.70 -1.69
CA ASP A 85 -7.70 20.25 -2.96
C ASP A 85 -7.94 21.77 -2.93
N HIS A 86 -7.62 22.43 -1.81
CA HIS A 86 -7.88 23.84 -1.56
C HIS A 86 -9.34 24.22 -1.89
N SER A 87 -10.26 23.37 -1.47
CA SER A 87 -11.67 23.41 -1.82
C SER A 87 -12.58 23.78 -0.65
N LEU A 88 -12.07 23.75 0.59
CA LEU A 88 -12.84 23.97 1.82
C LEU A 88 -12.52 25.30 2.49
N PHE A 89 -11.24 25.66 2.62
CA PHE A 89 -10.86 26.97 3.14
C PHE A 89 -10.93 28.06 2.07
N LEU A 90 -11.19 29.29 2.51
CA LEU A 90 -11.09 30.48 1.66
C LEU A 90 -9.71 31.12 1.80
N ALA A 91 -9.24 31.76 0.73
CA ALA A 91 -7.94 32.43 0.72
C ALA A 91 -7.74 33.43 1.88
N PRO A 92 -8.71 34.31 2.24
CA PRO A 92 -8.54 35.22 3.37
C PRO A 92 -8.36 34.52 4.73
N GLU A 93 -8.95 33.32 4.90
CA GLU A 93 -8.78 32.54 6.13
C GLU A 93 -7.37 31.98 6.23
N VAL A 94 -6.87 31.42 5.12
CA VAL A 94 -5.51 30.89 5.02
C VAL A 94 -4.48 31.99 5.24
N GLU A 95 -4.67 33.17 4.65
CA GLU A 95 -3.83 34.35 4.87
C GLU A 95 -3.81 34.75 6.35
N GLN A 96 -4.96 34.72 7.02
CA GLN A 96 -5.06 35.01 8.45
C GLN A 96 -4.33 33.97 9.32
N TYR A 97 -4.43 32.67 8.99
CA TYR A 97 -3.67 31.63 9.68
C TYR A 97 -2.17 31.81 9.51
N LYS A 98 -1.71 32.09 8.29
CA LYS A 98 -0.29 32.37 8.00
C LYS A 98 0.22 33.57 8.78
N LYS A 99 -0.58 34.63 8.88
CA LYS A 99 -0.25 35.82 9.69
C LYS A 99 -0.16 35.50 11.19
N ASN A 100 -1.11 34.71 11.71
CA ASN A 100 -1.19 34.42 13.15
C ASN A 100 -0.15 33.40 13.61
N TYR A 101 0.13 32.39 12.79
CA TYR A 101 0.88 31.22 13.21
C TYR A 101 2.11 30.89 12.35
N GLY A 102 2.24 31.46 11.15
CA GLY A 102 3.29 31.06 10.21
C GLY A 102 4.70 31.16 10.79
N ALA A 103 5.00 32.23 11.52
CA ALA A 103 6.35 32.43 12.08
C ALA A 103 6.66 31.60 13.34
N ASN A 104 5.65 31.02 14.01
CA ASN A 104 5.83 30.40 15.34
C ASN A 104 5.15 29.04 15.52
N PHE A 105 4.46 28.48 14.50
CA PHE A 105 3.72 27.22 14.62
C PHE A 105 4.59 26.08 15.17
N GLY A 106 5.78 25.84 14.61
CA GLY A 106 6.70 24.80 15.09
C GLY A 106 7.27 25.09 16.48
N ALA A 107 7.57 26.36 16.78
CA ALA A 107 8.02 26.78 18.11
C ALA A 107 6.92 26.59 19.18
N ALA A 108 5.64 26.82 18.83
CA ALA A 108 4.50 26.59 19.69
C ALA A 108 4.34 25.09 20.01
N LEU A 109 4.44 24.20 19.00
CA LEU A 109 4.46 22.75 19.21
C LEU A 109 5.59 22.33 20.16
N LYS A 110 6.78 22.92 19.99
CA LYS A 110 7.92 22.68 20.90
C LYS A 110 7.67 23.19 22.32
N ALA A 111 6.84 24.20 22.50
CA ALA A 111 6.37 24.63 23.83
C ALA A 111 5.25 23.75 24.39
N GLY A 112 4.65 22.87 23.58
CA GLY A 112 3.45 22.09 23.91
C GLY A 112 2.14 22.89 23.74
N ASP A 113 2.19 24.03 23.05
CA ASP A 113 1.01 24.83 22.74
C ASP A 113 0.33 24.32 21.47
N LEU A 114 -0.85 23.73 21.66
CA LEU A 114 -1.69 23.14 20.60
C LEU A 114 -2.90 24.03 20.25
N SER A 115 -2.97 25.27 20.76
CA SER A 115 -4.12 26.15 20.54
C SER A 115 -4.36 26.48 19.07
N GLY A 116 -3.30 26.82 18.32
CA GLY A 116 -3.33 27.11 16.89
C GLY A 116 -3.93 25.97 16.03
N PRO A 117 -3.34 24.76 16.03
CA PRO A 117 -3.88 23.64 15.26
C PRO A 117 -5.33 23.31 15.63
N TYR A 118 -5.68 23.32 16.92
CA TYR A 118 -7.05 22.98 17.35
C TYR A 118 -8.08 24.02 16.92
N LEU A 119 -7.71 25.31 16.91
CA LEU A 119 -8.56 26.37 16.39
C LEU A 119 -8.79 26.21 14.88
N ILE A 120 -7.71 26.00 14.10
CA ILE A 120 -7.80 25.78 12.65
C ILE A 120 -8.65 24.55 12.35
N HIS A 121 -8.46 23.45 13.09
CA HIS A 121 -9.25 22.23 12.91
C HIS A 121 -10.73 22.43 13.28
N ALA A 122 -11.05 23.28 14.27
CA ALA A 122 -12.44 23.61 14.57
C ALA A 122 -13.10 24.31 13.37
N GLN A 123 -12.41 25.25 12.72
CA GLN A 123 -12.91 25.89 11.50
C GLN A 123 -13.01 24.91 10.32
N TYR A 124 -12.04 24.01 10.17
CA TYR A 124 -12.09 22.93 9.18
C TYR A 124 -13.37 22.09 9.29
N ARG A 125 -13.73 21.65 10.51
CA ARG A 125 -14.97 20.89 10.73
C ARG A 125 -16.21 21.69 10.34
N GLU A 126 -16.21 22.99 10.57
CA GLU A 126 -17.31 23.86 10.17
C GLU A 126 -17.41 24.00 8.64
N ARG A 127 -16.28 24.17 7.94
CA ARG A 127 -16.22 24.16 6.47
C ARG A 127 -16.68 22.83 5.87
N LEU A 128 -16.30 21.70 6.46
CA LEU A 128 -16.80 20.38 6.05
C LEU A 128 -18.32 20.24 6.21
N LYS A 129 -18.89 20.70 7.34
CA LYS A 129 -20.34 20.69 7.54
C LYS A 129 -21.05 21.51 6.46
N GLN A 130 -20.55 22.72 6.18
CA GLN A 130 -21.09 23.58 5.14
C GLN A 130 -21.02 22.93 3.76
N PHE A 131 -19.90 22.27 3.44
CA PHE A 131 -19.74 21.49 2.21
C PHE A 131 -20.83 20.41 2.10
N TYR A 132 -20.93 19.49 3.07
CA TYR A 132 -21.90 18.39 2.96
C TYR A 132 -23.35 18.86 3.01
N GLN A 133 -23.67 19.89 3.79
CA GLN A 133 -25.00 20.50 3.79
C GLN A 133 -25.35 21.12 2.43
N PHE A 134 -24.39 21.80 1.78
CA PHE A 134 -24.55 22.31 0.43
C PHE A 134 -24.80 21.16 -0.56
N MET A 135 -23.97 20.12 -0.54
CA MET A 135 -24.11 18.97 -1.44
C MET A 135 -25.47 18.26 -1.26
N LEU A 136 -25.93 18.08 -0.02
CA LEU A 136 -27.24 17.51 0.28
C LEU A 136 -28.41 18.40 -0.17
N ALA A 137 -28.26 19.72 -0.10
CA ALA A 137 -29.27 20.66 -0.61
C ALA A 137 -29.33 20.65 -2.15
N GLU A 138 -28.18 20.57 -2.83
CA GLU A 138 -28.09 20.51 -4.28
C GLU A 138 -28.60 19.18 -4.85
N LEU A 139 -28.40 18.06 -4.14
CA LEU A 139 -28.97 16.75 -4.54
C LEU A 139 -30.50 16.72 -4.61
N LYS A 140 -31.19 17.64 -3.91
CA LYS A 140 -32.66 17.77 -3.98
C LYS A 140 -33.13 18.47 -5.26
N LYS A 141 -32.21 19.05 -6.03
CA LYS A 141 -32.47 19.77 -7.28
C LYS A 141 -32.08 18.92 -8.48
N PRO A 142 -32.72 19.08 -9.64
CA PRO A 142 -32.27 18.44 -10.87
C PRO A 142 -30.88 18.96 -11.26
N GLN A 143 -30.00 18.04 -11.67
CA GLN A 143 -28.62 18.35 -12.06
C GLN A 143 -28.44 18.15 -13.57
N ASN A 144 -27.82 19.12 -14.26
CA ASN A 144 -27.46 18.97 -15.67
C ASN A 144 -26.15 18.18 -15.80
N LEU A 145 -26.24 16.96 -16.33
CA LEU A 145 -25.10 16.06 -16.57
C LEU A 145 -24.52 16.17 -17.98
N LYS A 146 -25.05 17.04 -18.84
CA LYS A 146 -24.64 17.27 -20.23
C LYS A 146 -24.12 18.69 -20.40
N GLN A 147 -23.02 19.00 -19.72
CA GLN A 147 -22.41 20.33 -19.75
C GLN A 147 -21.27 20.36 -20.77
N THR A 148 -21.59 20.77 -21.99
CA THR A 148 -20.62 20.88 -23.08
C THR A 148 -19.51 21.89 -22.75
N ASN A 149 -18.25 21.50 -23.00
CA ASN A 149 -17.05 22.31 -22.75
C ASN A 149 -16.86 22.76 -21.28
N VAL A 150 -17.47 22.07 -20.31
CA VAL A 150 -17.23 22.32 -18.89
C VAL A 150 -16.35 21.23 -18.32
N TYR A 151 -15.34 21.64 -17.55
CA TYR A 151 -14.35 20.74 -16.97
C TYR A 151 -14.18 20.97 -15.47
N ILE A 152 -13.70 19.93 -14.81
CA ILE A 152 -13.15 19.95 -13.46
C ILE A 152 -11.71 19.42 -13.51
N ASP A 153 -10.79 20.09 -12.79
CA ASP A 153 -9.41 19.60 -12.65
C ASP A 153 -9.41 18.34 -11.74
N THR A 154 -8.60 17.35 -12.07
CA THR A 154 -8.50 16.10 -11.31
C THR A 154 -7.55 16.19 -10.11
N ASP A 155 -6.71 17.22 -10.08
CA ASP A 155 -5.74 17.50 -9.03
C ASP A 155 -5.70 19.02 -8.81
N ARG A 156 -5.99 19.44 -7.58
CA ARG A 156 -5.98 20.84 -7.15
C ARG A 156 -4.95 21.14 -6.07
N GLU A 157 -4.01 20.23 -5.82
CA GLU A 157 -3.00 20.35 -4.76
C GLU A 157 -2.18 21.65 -4.86
N LYS A 158 -1.98 22.16 -6.08
CA LYS A 158 -1.25 23.41 -6.35
C LYS A 158 -2.15 24.59 -6.75
N ALA A 159 -3.46 24.41 -6.78
CA ALA A 159 -4.38 25.48 -7.14
C ALA A 159 -4.46 26.50 -6.00
N PRO A 160 -4.73 27.80 -6.28
CA PRO A 160 -5.00 28.74 -5.20
C PRO A 160 -6.33 28.40 -4.49
N TYR A 161 -6.40 28.67 -3.19
CA TYR A 161 -7.66 28.68 -2.45
C TYR A 161 -8.65 29.67 -3.09
N PHE A 162 -9.94 29.35 -3.01
CA PHE A 162 -10.99 30.22 -3.55
C PHE A 162 -11.07 31.54 -2.80
N LYS A 163 -11.29 32.65 -3.53
CA LYS A 163 -11.34 33.99 -2.92
C LYS A 163 -12.66 34.26 -2.21
N SER A 164 -13.73 33.58 -2.63
CA SER A 164 -15.07 33.78 -2.11
C SER A 164 -15.86 32.48 -2.03
N ALA A 165 -16.88 32.47 -1.16
CA ALA A 165 -17.81 31.34 -1.04
C ALA A 165 -18.59 31.08 -2.35
N ALA A 166 -18.77 32.10 -3.20
CA ALA A 166 -19.45 31.93 -4.48
C ALA A 166 -18.60 31.12 -5.48
N GLU A 167 -17.31 31.46 -5.61
CA GLU A 167 -16.35 30.69 -6.42
C GLU A 167 -16.22 29.25 -5.92
N GLN A 168 -16.12 29.08 -4.61
CA GLN A 168 -16.04 27.78 -3.95
C GLN A 168 -17.28 26.91 -4.21
N ARG A 169 -18.49 27.46 -4.00
CA ARG A 169 -19.74 26.72 -4.24
C ARG A 169 -19.94 26.37 -5.71
N ALA A 170 -19.49 27.23 -6.64
CA ALA A 170 -19.48 26.91 -8.06
C ALA A 170 -18.58 25.70 -8.37
N HIS A 171 -17.43 25.59 -7.69
CA HIS A 171 -16.59 24.40 -7.78
C HIS A 171 -17.25 23.16 -7.15
N TRP A 172 -17.86 23.29 -5.97
CA TRP A 172 -18.59 22.18 -5.34
C TRP A 172 -19.74 21.65 -6.22
N GLN A 173 -20.43 22.53 -6.95
CA GLN A 173 -21.43 22.11 -7.93
C GLN A 173 -20.81 21.21 -9.01
N LYS A 174 -19.64 21.59 -9.55
CA LYS A 174 -18.92 20.79 -10.54
C LYS A 174 -18.51 19.44 -9.97
N MET A 175 -18.06 19.40 -8.71
CA MET A 175 -17.77 18.14 -8.01
C MET A 175 -19.00 17.24 -7.92
N LEU A 176 -20.15 17.81 -7.54
CA LEU A 176 -21.41 17.06 -7.45
C LEU A 176 -21.81 16.47 -8.80
N VAL A 177 -21.78 17.28 -9.86
CA VAL A 177 -22.10 16.83 -11.23
C VAL A 177 -21.14 15.73 -11.67
N SER A 178 -19.83 15.89 -11.44
CA SER A 178 -18.85 14.85 -11.76
C SER A 178 -19.12 13.54 -11.04
N GLN A 179 -19.44 13.58 -9.74
CA GLN A 179 -19.75 12.39 -8.95
C GLN A 179 -21.05 11.72 -9.42
N LEU A 180 -22.07 12.49 -9.80
CA LEU A 180 -23.30 11.97 -10.38
C LEU A 180 -23.06 11.32 -11.74
N ILE A 181 -22.26 11.94 -12.63
CA ILE A 181 -21.87 11.34 -13.92
C ILE A 181 -21.22 9.97 -13.68
N ASN A 182 -20.23 9.91 -12.80
CA ASN A 182 -19.52 8.67 -12.49
C ASN A 182 -20.48 7.58 -11.96
N LEU A 183 -21.35 7.92 -11.01
CA LEU A 183 -22.30 6.94 -10.46
C LEU A 183 -23.36 6.47 -11.48
N ASN A 184 -23.79 7.33 -12.40
CA ASN A 184 -24.67 6.91 -13.49
C ASN A 184 -23.97 5.91 -14.41
N ILE A 185 -22.73 6.20 -14.80
CA ILE A 185 -21.92 5.31 -15.64
C ILE A 185 -21.68 3.98 -14.92
N SER A 186 -21.19 3.99 -13.68
CA SER A 186 -20.94 2.75 -12.92
C SER A 186 -22.20 1.92 -12.70
N LYS A 187 -23.38 2.55 -12.55
CA LYS A 187 -24.65 1.81 -12.45
C LYS A 187 -25.04 1.14 -13.76
N GLU A 188 -24.82 1.81 -14.89
CA GLU A 188 -25.03 1.21 -16.22
C GLU A 188 -24.06 0.05 -16.49
N GLU A 189 -22.77 0.23 -16.17
CA GLU A 189 -21.73 -0.81 -16.27
C GLU A 189 -22.08 -2.03 -15.41
N GLU A 190 -22.47 -1.83 -14.14
CA GLU A 190 -22.86 -2.94 -13.26
C GLU A 190 -24.10 -3.66 -13.82
N SER A 191 -25.10 -2.93 -14.34
CA SER A 191 -26.27 -3.53 -14.99
C SER A 191 -25.90 -4.36 -16.22
N ALA A 192 -25.00 -3.85 -17.06
CA ALA A 192 -24.49 -4.56 -18.23
C ALA A 192 -23.70 -5.82 -17.82
N LYS A 193 -22.84 -5.71 -16.81
CA LYS A 193 -22.10 -6.84 -16.22
C LYS A 193 -23.03 -7.91 -15.65
N GLN A 194 -24.08 -7.52 -14.93
CA GLN A 194 -25.09 -8.45 -14.41
C GLN A 194 -25.85 -9.16 -15.53
N LYS A 195 -26.13 -8.48 -16.66
CA LYS A 195 -26.70 -9.13 -17.86
C LYS A 195 -25.73 -10.14 -18.47
N ALA A 196 -24.43 -9.79 -18.57
CA ALA A 196 -23.41 -10.71 -19.06
C ALA A 196 -23.26 -11.96 -18.17
N LEU A 197 -23.26 -11.78 -16.84
CA LEU A 197 -23.23 -12.87 -15.87
C LEU A 197 -24.47 -13.78 -15.94
N LYS A 198 -25.66 -13.21 -16.20
CA LYS A 198 -26.88 -13.99 -16.43
C LYS A 198 -26.84 -14.78 -17.73
N ALA A 199 -26.22 -14.22 -18.78
CA ALA A 199 -26.08 -14.86 -20.08
C ALA A 199 -25.02 -15.98 -20.08
N ASP A 200 -23.93 -15.79 -19.33
CA ASP A 200 -22.88 -16.79 -19.13
C ASP A 200 -22.47 -16.88 -17.65
N PRO A 201 -23.18 -17.71 -16.85
CA PRO A 201 -22.86 -17.89 -15.44
C PRO A 201 -21.46 -18.46 -15.18
N ALA A 202 -20.80 -19.07 -16.17
CA ALA A 202 -19.44 -19.57 -16.02
C ALA A 202 -18.43 -18.43 -15.75
N LEU A 203 -18.74 -17.20 -16.18
CA LEU A 203 -17.94 -16.00 -15.89
C LEU A 203 -17.81 -15.72 -14.39
N ALA A 204 -18.80 -16.14 -13.58
CA ALA A 204 -18.83 -15.92 -12.14
C ALA A 204 -17.86 -16.81 -11.35
N ASN A 205 -17.35 -17.89 -11.96
CA ASN A 205 -16.52 -18.90 -11.31
C ASN A 205 -17.07 -19.36 -9.94
N GLY A 206 -18.40 -19.54 -9.85
CA GLY A 206 -19.09 -20.00 -8.63
C GLY A 206 -19.24 -18.96 -7.50
N GLN A 207 -18.97 -17.68 -7.75
CA GLN A 207 -19.10 -16.62 -6.74
C GLN A 207 -20.53 -16.12 -6.54
N ASP A 208 -20.82 -15.64 -5.32
CA ASP A 208 -22.10 -15.01 -4.95
C ASP A 208 -22.21 -13.60 -5.57
N LEU A 209 -23.12 -13.47 -6.53
CA LEU A 209 -23.35 -12.26 -7.32
C LEU A 209 -24.49 -11.42 -6.76
N ALA A 210 -24.63 -11.36 -5.43
CA ALA A 210 -25.60 -10.48 -4.79
C ALA A 210 -25.57 -9.10 -5.45
N SER A 211 -26.70 -8.73 -6.05
CA SER A 211 -26.84 -7.44 -6.71
C SER A 211 -26.66 -6.36 -5.64
N PRO A 212 -25.94 -5.26 -5.93
CA PRO A 212 -25.87 -4.14 -5.01
C PRO A 212 -27.28 -3.64 -4.62
N GLU A 213 -27.39 -2.98 -3.47
CA GLU A 213 -28.59 -2.20 -3.15
C GLU A 213 -28.98 -1.35 -4.37
N ASP A 214 -30.24 -1.45 -4.81
CA ASP A 214 -30.76 -0.70 -5.96
C ASP A 214 -31.05 0.76 -5.59
N LEU A 215 -30.00 1.48 -5.20
CA LEU A 215 -30.04 2.92 -4.97
C LEU A 215 -29.85 3.65 -6.29
N THR A 216 -30.58 4.74 -6.48
CA THR A 216 -30.25 5.74 -7.52
C THR A 216 -28.94 6.46 -7.16
N PRO A 217 -28.20 7.01 -8.13
CA PRO A 217 -27.01 7.83 -7.86
C PRO A 217 -27.22 8.92 -6.80
N VAL A 218 -28.40 9.56 -6.80
CA VAL A 218 -28.79 10.57 -5.82
C VAL A 218 -28.96 9.98 -4.42
N GLN A 219 -29.61 8.82 -4.30
CA GLN A 219 -29.75 8.11 -3.02
C GLN A 219 -28.41 7.63 -2.48
N THR A 220 -27.53 7.11 -3.35
CA THR A 220 -26.17 6.70 -2.97
C THR A 220 -25.37 7.88 -2.40
N LEU A 221 -25.36 9.03 -3.08
CA LEU A 221 -24.67 10.23 -2.58
C LEU A 221 -25.33 10.80 -1.33
N THR A 222 -26.67 10.77 -1.24
CA THR A 222 -27.38 11.20 -0.03
C THR A 222 -26.95 10.38 1.17
N LYS A 223 -26.97 9.04 1.08
CA LYS A 223 -26.50 8.13 2.13
C LYS A 223 -25.04 8.42 2.49
N ARG A 224 -24.17 8.57 1.48
CA ARG A 224 -22.74 8.85 1.66
C ARG A 224 -22.49 10.17 2.39
N TYR A 225 -23.12 11.27 1.96
CA TYR A 225 -22.91 12.58 2.56
C TYR A 225 -23.52 12.70 3.97
N THR A 226 -24.68 12.08 4.21
CA THR A 226 -25.24 12.00 5.57
C THR A 226 -24.29 11.27 6.52
N ARG A 227 -23.73 10.13 6.09
CA ARG A 227 -22.72 9.39 6.87
C ARG A 227 -21.47 10.24 7.17
N GLN A 228 -20.97 10.98 6.18
CA GLN A 228 -19.83 11.86 6.41
C GLN A 228 -20.16 13.01 7.38
N LEU A 229 -21.36 13.59 7.27
CA LEU A 229 -21.82 14.63 8.20
C LEU A 229 -21.92 14.12 9.64
N GLU A 230 -22.44 12.91 9.84
CA GLU A 230 -22.47 12.24 11.14
C GLU A 230 -21.08 11.89 11.66
N ARG A 231 -20.12 11.56 10.80
CA ARG A 231 -18.75 11.25 11.21
C ARG A 231 -18.01 12.47 11.76
N ILE A 232 -18.30 13.67 11.24
CA ILE A 232 -17.67 14.92 11.71
C ILE A 232 -17.89 15.15 13.21
N SER A 233 -19.02 14.72 13.78
CA SER A 233 -19.29 14.86 15.21
C SER A 233 -18.57 13.82 16.09
N ARG A 234 -17.99 12.78 15.49
CA ARG A 234 -17.27 11.69 16.19
C ARG A 234 -15.76 11.91 16.24
N VAL A 235 -15.25 12.96 15.59
CA VAL A 235 -13.83 13.35 15.63
C VAL A 235 -13.41 13.61 17.08
N LYS A 236 -12.25 13.09 17.47
CA LYS A 236 -11.66 13.20 18.80
C LYS A 236 -10.41 14.06 18.79
N SER A 237 -9.86 14.28 19.98
CA SER A 237 -8.61 15.03 20.17
C SER A 237 -7.42 14.35 19.46
N ASP A 238 -7.37 13.02 19.48
CA ASP A 238 -6.30 12.26 18.84
C ASP A 238 -6.22 12.48 17.32
N ASP A 239 -7.36 12.64 16.64
CA ASP A 239 -7.39 12.95 15.20
C ASP A 239 -6.73 14.30 14.88
N VAL A 240 -6.97 15.30 15.74
CA VAL A 240 -6.40 16.64 15.58
C VAL A 240 -4.90 16.59 15.84
N LEU A 241 -4.48 15.87 16.88
CA LEU A 241 -3.07 15.71 17.22
C LEU A 241 -2.32 14.94 16.13
N ASP A 242 -2.90 13.87 15.61
CA ASP A 242 -2.36 13.06 14.51
C ASP A 242 -2.01 13.95 13.31
N LYS A 243 -3.01 14.68 12.79
CA LYS A 243 -2.81 15.62 11.67
C LYS A 243 -1.75 16.67 11.97
N THR A 244 -1.72 17.18 13.20
CA THR A 244 -0.78 18.24 13.63
C THR A 244 0.66 17.73 13.64
N LEU A 245 0.91 16.60 14.32
CA LEU A 245 2.26 16.07 14.48
C LEU A 245 2.77 15.46 13.18
N ASN A 246 1.91 14.82 12.38
CA ASN A 246 2.31 14.30 11.08
C ASN A 246 2.55 15.41 10.04
N ALA A 247 1.85 16.54 10.08
CA ALA A 247 2.23 17.71 9.27
C ALA A 247 3.64 18.23 9.63
N MET A 248 3.99 18.23 10.93
CA MET A 248 5.35 18.56 11.37
C MET A 248 6.36 17.54 10.82
N MET A 249 6.09 16.24 10.96
CA MET A 249 7.02 15.20 10.48
C MET A 249 7.24 15.23 8.98
N LEU A 250 6.17 15.37 8.19
CA LEU A 250 6.22 15.42 6.72
C LEU A 250 6.98 16.64 6.19
N THR A 251 7.14 17.69 7.00
CA THR A 251 7.99 18.84 6.64
C THR A 251 9.47 18.47 6.54
N TYR A 252 9.88 17.43 7.27
CA TYR A 252 11.26 16.93 7.31
C TYR A 252 11.47 15.81 6.28
N ASP A 253 10.65 14.75 6.33
CA ASP A 253 10.75 13.62 5.41
C ASP A 253 9.46 12.78 5.38
N PRO A 254 9.25 11.93 4.36
CA PRO A 254 8.01 11.16 4.22
C PRO A 254 7.89 9.89 5.10
N HIS A 255 8.93 9.54 5.87
CA HIS A 255 8.97 8.32 6.69
C HIS A 255 9.02 8.58 8.21
N SER A 256 9.25 9.83 8.63
CA SER A 256 8.98 10.22 10.01
C SER A 256 7.47 10.33 10.21
N ASN A 257 6.94 9.67 11.23
CA ASN A 257 5.50 9.59 11.48
C ASN A 257 5.22 9.58 12.99
N TYR A 258 4.10 10.16 13.38
CA TYR A 258 3.49 10.00 14.69
C TYR A 258 2.32 9.01 14.59
N PHE A 259 2.16 8.18 15.61
CA PHE A 259 1.09 7.20 15.73
C PHE A 259 0.38 7.44 17.07
N PRO A 260 -0.90 7.87 17.06
CA PRO A 260 -1.73 7.86 18.26
C PRO A 260 -1.73 6.48 18.95
N PRO A 261 -2.10 6.38 20.25
CA PRO A 261 -1.99 5.15 21.02
C PRO A 261 -2.57 3.90 20.33
N VAL A 262 -3.70 4.05 19.65
CA VAL A 262 -4.36 2.95 18.95
C VAL A 262 -3.56 2.50 17.73
N ASP A 263 -3.17 3.43 16.86
CA ASP A 263 -2.34 3.14 15.69
C ASP A 263 -0.98 2.57 16.07
N ALA A 264 -0.40 3.06 17.18
CA ALA A 264 0.84 2.53 17.73
C ALA A 264 0.69 1.05 18.15
N MET A 265 -0.45 0.65 18.70
CA MET A 265 -0.71 -0.76 18.98
C MET A 265 -0.70 -1.57 17.68
N GLU A 266 -1.38 -1.10 16.63
CA GLU A 266 -1.45 -1.80 15.34
C GLU A 266 -0.09 -1.90 14.64
N LEU A 267 0.72 -0.84 14.64
CA LEU A 267 2.09 -0.85 14.11
C LEU A 267 2.95 -1.94 14.77
N ASN A 268 2.86 -2.06 16.09
CA ASN A 268 3.58 -3.09 16.84
C ASN A 268 3.09 -4.50 16.49
N ARG A 269 1.81 -4.68 16.13
CA ARG A 269 1.25 -5.97 15.70
C ARG A 269 1.72 -6.38 14.31
N GLN A 270 1.72 -5.44 13.35
CA GLN A 270 2.13 -5.72 11.98
C GLN A 270 3.61 -6.17 11.90
N THR A 271 4.45 -5.59 12.75
CA THR A 271 5.90 -5.87 12.74
C THR A 271 6.25 -7.29 13.21
N THR A 272 5.40 -7.96 13.98
CA THR A 272 5.69 -9.29 14.55
C THR A 272 5.14 -10.47 13.76
N LEU A 273 4.37 -10.22 12.68
CA LEU A 273 3.57 -11.22 11.94
C LEU A 273 2.64 -12.05 12.86
N GLN A 274 2.34 -11.56 14.07
CA GLN A 274 1.46 -12.21 15.01
C GLN A 274 0.16 -11.43 15.07
N LEU A 275 -0.88 -11.97 14.44
CA LEU A 275 -2.23 -11.46 14.59
C LEU A 275 -2.83 -12.06 15.87
N GLU A 276 -3.16 -11.25 16.87
CA GLU A 276 -3.98 -11.69 18.01
C GLU A 276 -5.42 -11.30 17.73
N GLY A 277 -6.31 -12.28 17.80
CA GLY A 277 -7.72 -12.10 17.55
C GLY A 277 -8.41 -13.44 17.45
N ILE A 278 -9.46 -13.50 16.64
CA ILE A 278 -10.27 -14.71 16.50
C ILE A 278 -9.99 -15.49 15.20
N GLY A 279 -9.17 -14.95 14.29
CA GLY A 279 -8.78 -15.65 13.06
C GLY A 279 -9.86 -15.61 11.98
N VAL A 280 -10.35 -14.42 11.67
CA VAL A 280 -11.28 -14.18 10.55
C VAL A 280 -10.81 -13.00 9.71
N SER A 281 -11.06 -13.07 8.41
CA SER A 281 -11.02 -11.91 7.52
C SER A 281 -12.43 -11.36 7.35
N ILE A 282 -12.58 -10.04 7.41
CA ILE A 282 -13.88 -9.39 7.28
C ILE A 282 -13.81 -8.31 6.20
N ARG A 283 -14.95 -8.01 5.58
CA ARG A 283 -15.09 -6.92 4.63
C ARG A 283 -16.49 -6.30 4.69
N PRO A 284 -16.70 -5.07 4.20
CA PRO A 284 -18.04 -4.56 3.97
C PRO A 284 -18.82 -5.52 3.05
N GLU A 285 -20.09 -5.74 3.36
CA GLU A 285 -20.93 -6.62 2.55
C GLU A 285 -21.18 -6.01 1.17
N ARG A 286 -21.06 -6.85 0.13
CA ARG A 286 -21.38 -6.43 -1.23
C ARG A 286 -22.88 -6.13 -1.30
N GLY A 287 -23.18 -4.88 -1.65
CA GLY A 287 -24.55 -4.40 -1.81
C GLY A 287 -25.17 -3.76 -0.58
N ASN A 288 -24.60 -3.93 0.61
CA ASN A 288 -24.96 -3.11 1.76
C ASN A 288 -23.72 -2.87 2.63
N GLU A 289 -23.06 -1.73 2.41
CA GLU A 289 -21.85 -1.34 3.16
C GLU A 289 -22.08 -1.15 4.66
N ASP A 290 -23.34 -1.10 5.14
CA ASP A 290 -23.63 -0.96 6.56
C ASP A 290 -23.38 -2.28 7.32
N TYR A 291 -23.33 -3.41 6.63
CA TYR A 291 -22.98 -4.69 7.24
C TYR A 291 -21.52 -5.05 7.00
N THR A 292 -20.85 -5.53 8.04
CA THR A 292 -19.54 -6.16 7.92
C THR A 292 -19.72 -7.68 7.84
N LYS A 293 -19.26 -8.30 6.76
CA LYS A 293 -19.37 -9.73 6.45
C LYS A 293 -18.05 -10.45 6.73
N ILE A 294 -18.14 -11.64 7.31
CA ILE A 294 -17.01 -12.56 7.47
C ILE A 294 -16.70 -13.21 6.13
N GLU A 295 -15.53 -12.92 5.58
CA GLU A 295 -15.08 -13.42 4.28
C GLU A 295 -14.49 -14.82 4.40
N THR A 296 -13.42 -14.95 5.20
CA THR A 296 -12.70 -16.21 5.41
C THR A 296 -12.40 -16.45 6.87
N ILE A 297 -12.17 -17.72 7.22
CA ILE A 297 -11.77 -18.16 8.55
C ILE A 297 -10.36 -18.74 8.43
N VAL A 298 -9.46 -18.32 9.32
CA VAL A 298 -8.09 -18.82 9.37
C VAL A 298 -8.08 -20.18 10.07
N GLU A 299 -7.61 -21.19 9.35
CA GLU A 299 -7.52 -22.56 9.85
C GLU A 299 -6.60 -22.65 11.08
N GLY A 300 -7.02 -23.40 12.10
CA GLY A 300 -6.29 -23.48 13.38
C GLY A 300 -6.45 -22.25 14.29
N GLY A 301 -7.06 -21.17 13.82
CA GLY A 301 -7.43 -20.00 14.62
C GLY A 301 -8.66 -20.23 15.52
N PRO A 302 -8.94 -19.36 16.50
CA PRO A 302 -10.07 -19.54 17.43
C PRO A 302 -11.44 -19.70 16.78
N ALA A 303 -11.73 -18.97 15.70
CA ALA A 303 -12.99 -19.06 14.97
C ALA A 303 -13.14 -20.43 14.27
N SER A 304 -12.08 -20.94 13.62
CA SER A 304 -12.05 -22.28 13.01
C SER A 304 -12.27 -23.35 14.08
N LYS A 305 -11.48 -23.33 15.17
CA LYS A 305 -11.59 -24.27 16.29
C LYS A 305 -12.97 -24.27 16.94
N SER A 306 -13.68 -23.14 16.94
CA SER A 306 -15.01 -23.05 17.54
C SER A 306 -16.10 -23.73 16.72
N GLY A 307 -15.97 -23.78 15.39
CA GLY A 307 -17.02 -24.22 14.45
C GLY A 307 -18.32 -23.39 14.45
N GLN A 308 -18.44 -22.37 15.30
CA GLN A 308 -19.68 -21.59 15.50
C GLN A 308 -19.79 -20.37 14.57
N ILE A 309 -18.65 -19.94 14.01
CA ILE A 309 -18.56 -18.86 13.02
C ILE A 309 -18.49 -19.49 11.64
N LYS A 310 -19.22 -18.92 10.67
CA LYS A 310 -19.25 -19.38 9.29
C LYS A 310 -18.85 -18.25 8.35
N SER A 311 -18.17 -18.60 7.26
CA SER A 311 -18.00 -17.67 6.14
C SER A 311 -19.39 -17.23 5.67
N GLY A 312 -19.54 -15.92 5.45
CA GLY A 312 -20.79 -15.29 5.04
C GLY A 312 -21.66 -14.73 6.16
N ASP A 313 -21.36 -15.00 7.45
CA ASP A 313 -22.04 -14.33 8.56
C ASP A 313 -21.81 -12.81 8.54
N ARG A 314 -22.84 -12.03 8.88
CA ARG A 314 -22.75 -10.59 9.14
C ARG A 314 -22.51 -10.33 10.62
N ILE A 315 -21.55 -9.48 10.94
CA ILE A 315 -21.27 -9.02 12.30
C ILE A 315 -22.15 -7.80 12.55
N ILE A 316 -23.12 -7.94 13.45
CA ILE A 316 -24.08 -6.88 13.79
C ILE A 316 -23.87 -6.33 15.21
N GLY A 317 -23.06 -7.01 16.02
CA GLY A 317 -22.64 -6.48 17.31
C GLY A 317 -21.38 -7.13 17.85
N VAL A 318 -20.65 -6.38 18.69
CA VAL A 318 -19.44 -6.85 19.37
C VAL A 318 -19.49 -6.43 20.84
N ALA A 319 -19.11 -7.32 21.76
CA ALA A 319 -18.95 -7.03 23.18
C ALA A 319 -17.57 -7.47 23.67
N GLN A 320 -16.90 -6.61 24.44
CA GLN A 320 -15.74 -7.02 25.24
C GLN A 320 -16.19 -7.89 26.43
N ASP A 321 -15.25 -8.59 27.06
CA ASP A 321 -15.56 -9.46 28.20
C ASP A 321 -16.23 -8.69 29.35
N GLY A 322 -17.45 -9.10 29.71
CA GLY A 322 -18.25 -8.44 30.75
C GLY A 322 -18.87 -7.09 30.36
N GLU A 323 -18.65 -6.60 29.13
CA GLU A 323 -19.22 -5.33 28.65
C GLU A 323 -20.54 -5.53 27.90
N LYS A 324 -21.28 -4.43 27.70
CA LYS A 324 -22.52 -4.43 26.92
C LYS A 324 -22.21 -4.63 25.43
N MET A 325 -23.10 -5.35 24.75
CA MET A 325 -23.06 -5.50 23.29
C MET A 325 -23.20 -4.14 22.61
N VAL A 326 -22.21 -3.78 21.79
CA VAL A 326 -22.22 -2.59 20.95
C VAL A 326 -22.76 -2.97 19.59
N ASP A 327 -23.78 -2.25 19.10
CA ASP A 327 -24.25 -2.36 17.72
C ASP A 327 -23.21 -1.75 16.78
N VAL A 328 -22.81 -2.51 15.76
CA VAL A 328 -21.76 -2.10 14.81
C VAL A 328 -22.28 -1.93 13.38
N ILE A 329 -23.61 -1.83 13.19
CA ILE A 329 -24.18 -1.59 11.87
C ILE A 329 -23.82 -0.16 11.43
N GLY A 330 -23.35 -0.02 10.19
CA GLY A 330 -22.89 1.25 9.63
C GLY A 330 -21.48 1.65 10.05
N TRP A 331 -20.81 0.86 10.90
CA TRP A 331 -19.41 1.07 11.27
C TRP A 331 -18.49 0.66 10.13
N ALA A 332 -17.37 1.36 10.00
CA ALA A 332 -16.33 0.95 9.06
C ALA A 332 -15.70 -0.38 9.53
N SER A 333 -15.37 -1.27 8.59
CA SER A 333 -14.88 -2.60 8.95
C SER A 333 -13.60 -2.58 9.81
N ASN A 334 -12.73 -1.57 9.67
CA ASN A 334 -11.58 -1.39 10.55
C ASN A 334 -11.99 -1.08 12.01
N GLU A 335 -13.03 -0.29 12.23
CA GLU A 335 -13.58 -0.04 13.58
C GLU A 335 -14.12 -1.35 14.20
N VAL A 336 -14.81 -2.16 13.40
CA VAL A 336 -15.27 -3.50 13.80
C VAL A 336 -14.08 -4.42 14.12
N VAL A 337 -13.02 -4.40 13.31
CA VAL A 337 -11.77 -5.14 13.56
C VAL A 337 -11.17 -4.75 14.91
N GLY A 338 -11.09 -3.45 15.23
CA GLY A 338 -10.56 -2.97 16.50
C GLY A 338 -11.29 -3.55 17.71
N LEU A 339 -12.61 -3.72 17.63
CA LEU A 339 -13.42 -4.32 18.70
C LEU A 339 -13.20 -5.84 18.79
N ILE A 340 -13.08 -6.52 17.66
CA ILE A 340 -12.90 -7.98 17.60
C ILE A 340 -11.51 -8.39 18.09
N ARG A 341 -10.48 -7.60 17.76
CA ARG A 341 -9.11 -7.82 18.20
C ARG A 341 -8.94 -7.52 19.69
N GLY A 342 -7.83 -7.97 20.26
CA GLY A 342 -7.52 -7.82 21.67
C GLY A 342 -6.45 -8.80 22.13
N LYS A 343 -5.96 -8.62 23.36
CA LYS A 343 -4.87 -9.42 23.91
C LYS A 343 -5.21 -10.91 23.94
N ARG A 344 -4.23 -11.77 23.67
CA ARG A 344 -4.33 -13.23 23.86
C ARG A 344 -4.96 -13.57 25.22
N GLY A 345 -5.86 -14.55 25.22
CA GLY A 345 -6.55 -15.04 26.42
C GLY A 345 -7.76 -14.21 26.86
N THR A 346 -7.96 -13.01 26.31
CA THR A 346 -9.18 -12.22 26.56
C THR A 346 -10.36 -12.76 25.74
N LYS A 347 -11.58 -12.57 26.26
CA LYS A 347 -12.81 -13.01 25.59
C LYS A 347 -13.44 -11.87 24.78
N VAL A 348 -14.10 -12.23 23.69
CA VAL A 348 -14.96 -11.35 22.89
C VAL A 348 -16.23 -12.09 22.49
N SER A 349 -17.36 -11.38 22.51
CA SER A 349 -18.64 -11.90 22.05
C SER A 349 -19.09 -11.19 20.77
N LEU A 350 -19.44 -11.97 19.76
CA LEU A 350 -19.93 -11.50 18.48
C LEU A 350 -21.41 -11.83 18.33
N ARG A 351 -22.23 -10.84 17.99
CA ARG A 351 -23.60 -11.07 17.51
C ARG A 351 -23.55 -11.21 15.99
N LEU A 352 -23.85 -12.42 15.52
CA LEU A 352 -23.73 -12.84 14.13
C LEU A 352 -25.11 -13.11 13.52
N LEU A 353 -25.32 -12.59 12.33
CA LEU A 353 -26.51 -12.85 11.51
C LEU A 353 -26.11 -13.69 10.30
N GLY A 354 -26.72 -14.86 10.13
CA GLY A 354 -26.47 -15.72 8.98
C GLY A 354 -26.95 -15.08 7.67
N ALA A 355 -26.34 -15.45 6.55
CA ALA A 355 -26.76 -14.99 5.23
C ALA A 355 -28.25 -15.34 4.98
N GLY A 356 -29.05 -14.33 4.62
CA GLY A 356 -30.49 -14.47 4.39
C GLY A 356 -31.36 -14.68 5.64
N ALA A 357 -30.78 -14.68 6.85
CA ALA A 357 -31.51 -14.82 8.10
C ALA A 357 -32.16 -13.49 8.54
N SER A 358 -33.28 -13.57 9.26
CA SER A 358 -33.91 -12.38 9.88
C SER A 358 -33.19 -11.97 11.17
N MET A 359 -33.32 -10.70 11.58
CA MET A 359 -32.64 -10.18 12.79
C MET A 359 -32.98 -10.95 14.07
N SER A 360 -34.15 -11.59 14.15
CA SER A 360 -34.54 -12.43 15.29
C SER A 360 -33.76 -13.74 15.37
N GLN A 361 -33.12 -14.17 14.27
CA GLN A 361 -32.29 -15.36 14.19
C GLN A 361 -30.79 -15.07 14.45
N ALA A 362 -30.44 -13.82 14.78
CA ALA A 362 -29.07 -13.47 15.13
C ALA A 362 -28.61 -14.24 16.38
N ARG A 363 -27.44 -14.85 16.31
CA ARG A 363 -26.84 -15.66 17.39
C ARG A 363 -25.65 -14.95 18.01
N THR A 364 -25.39 -15.19 19.29
CA THR A 364 -24.20 -14.66 19.96
C THR A 364 -23.17 -15.77 20.12
N VAL A 365 -21.95 -15.54 19.64
CA VAL A 365 -20.82 -16.47 19.73
C VAL A 365 -19.73 -15.82 20.56
N SER A 366 -19.23 -16.51 21.59
CA SER A 366 -18.12 -16.02 22.42
C SER A 366 -16.84 -16.80 22.14
N LEU A 367 -15.75 -16.09 21.89
CA LEU A 367 -14.45 -16.65 21.56
C LEU A 367 -13.38 -16.10 22.49
N VAL A 368 -12.36 -16.91 22.75
CA VAL A 368 -11.13 -16.48 23.42
C VAL A 368 -10.10 -16.16 22.34
N ARG A 369 -9.50 -14.97 22.43
CA ARG A 369 -8.51 -14.51 21.45
C ARG A 369 -7.21 -15.27 21.60
N ASP A 370 -6.57 -15.62 20.48
CA ASP A 370 -5.28 -16.31 20.46
C ASP A 370 -4.36 -15.73 19.39
N VAL A 371 -3.08 -16.12 19.44
CA VAL A 371 -2.11 -15.80 18.40
C VAL A 371 -2.37 -16.69 17.19
N ILE A 372 -2.60 -16.08 16.04
CA ILE A 372 -2.77 -16.74 14.77
C ILE A 372 -1.46 -16.60 14.00
N GLN A 373 -0.74 -17.70 13.82
CA GLN A 373 0.44 -17.74 12.95
C GLN A 373 -0.03 -17.90 11.50
N GLU A 374 0.23 -16.90 10.68
CA GLU A 374 -0.02 -16.99 9.25
C GLU A 374 1.17 -17.69 8.58
N GLU A 375 1.18 -19.03 8.61
CA GLU A 375 2.23 -19.84 7.97
C GLU A 375 2.44 -19.43 6.49
N ASP A 376 1.35 -19.05 5.82
CA ASP A 376 1.27 -18.56 4.45
C ASP A 376 2.02 -17.23 4.18
N ALA A 377 2.46 -16.51 5.23
CA ALA A 377 3.08 -15.17 5.11
C ALA A 377 4.63 -15.19 5.02
N GLY A 378 5.28 -16.35 5.08
CA GLY A 378 6.74 -16.47 5.03
C GLY A 378 7.33 -16.79 3.65
N VAL A 379 8.62 -17.18 3.62
CA VAL A 379 9.33 -17.56 2.39
C VAL A 379 8.64 -18.73 1.70
N ARG A 380 8.48 -18.64 0.37
CA ARG A 380 7.98 -19.73 -0.47
C ARG A 380 9.06 -20.10 -1.50
N SER A 381 9.18 -21.39 -1.82
CA SER A 381 10.15 -21.86 -2.82
C SER A 381 9.53 -22.87 -3.77
N ARG A 382 9.92 -22.81 -5.04
CA ARG A 382 9.48 -23.75 -6.09
C ARG A 382 10.55 -23.97 -7.15
N THR A 383 10.28 -24.88 -8.07
CA THR A 383 11.08 -25.10 -9.29
C THR A 383 10.31 -24.71 -10.54
N VAL A 384 11.03 -24.26 -11.57
CA VAL A 384 10.48 -23.95 -12.91
C VAL A 384 11.36 -24.62 -13.95
N ASP A 385 10.74 -25.31 -14.90
CA ASP A 385 11.43 -25.98 -16.00
C ASP A 385 11.40 -25.14 -17.28
N ILE A 386 12.58 -24.87 -17.83
CA ILE A 386 12.78 -24.12 -19.07
C ILE A 386 13.35 -25.05 -20.13
N LYS A 387 12.63 -25.20 -21.24
CA LYS A 387 13.11 -25.93 -22.41
C LYS A 387 13.80 -24.96 -23.37
N ARG A 388 15.10 -25.15 -23.60
CA ARG A 388 15.91 -24.30 -24.48
C ARG A 388 16.99 -25.11 -25.16
N ASP A 389 17.19 -24.89 -26.46
CA ASP A 389 18.18 -25.59 -27.28
C ASP A 389 18.08 -27.14 -27.20
N GLY A 390 16.84 -27.64 -27.15
CA GLY A 390 16.56 -29.08 -27.05
C GLY A 390 16.83 -29.69 -25.66
N LYS A 391 17.27 -28.91 -24.66
CA LYS A 391 17.51 -29.35 -23.28
C LYS A 391 16.48 -28.75 -22.32
N ASN A 392 16.21 -29.48 -21.24
CA ASN A 392 15.41 -28.99 -20.13
C ASN A 392 16.35 -28.53 -19.01
N TYR A 393 16.08 -27.35 -18.46
CA TYR A 393 16.80 -26.76 -17.35
C TYR A 393 15.83 -26.46 -16.21
N THR A 394 16.11 -26.97 -15.02
CA THR A 394 15.30 -26.68 -13.83
C THR A 394 15.92 -25.53 -13.04
N PHE A 395 15.15 -24.48 -12.77
CA PHE A 395 15.54 -23.33 -11.95
C PHE A 395 14.81 -23.34 -10.62
N GLY A 396 15.48 -22.88 -9.57
CA GLY A 396 14.84 -22.61 -8.28
C GLY A 396 14.33 -21.18 -8.22
N VAL A 397 13.16 -20.99 -7.60
CA VAL A 397 12.59 -19.67 -7.32
C VAL A 397 12.32 -19.58 -5.83
N ILE A 398 12.84 -18.53 -5.18
CA ILE A 398 12.60 -18.22 -3.76
C ILE A 398 11.86 -16.88 -3.70
N GLU A 399 10.62 -16.90 -3.25
CA GLU A 399 9.76 -15.74 -3.09
C GLU A 399 9.82 -15.25 -1.64
N ILE A 400 10.31 -14.03 -1.43
CA ILE A 400 10.47 -13.45 -0.10
C ILE A 400 9.46 -12.29 0.04
N PRO A 401 8.39 -12.45 0.82
CA PRO A 401 7.34 -11.43 0.92
C PRO A 401 7.76 -10.18 1.72
N SER A 402 8.60 -10.36 2.74
CA SER A 402 9.18 -9.27 3.54
C SER A 402 10.43 -9.77 4.27
N PHE A 403 11.27 -8.86 4.76
CA PHE A 403 12.41 -9.21 5.63
C PHE A 403 11.98 -9.25 7.11
N TYR A 404 11.10 -10.19 7.46
CA TYR A 404 10.48 -10.25 8.78
C TYR A 404 11.47 -10.63 9.90
N LEU A 405 11.31 -9.99 11.05
CA LEU A 405 12.02 -10.30 12.29
C LEU A 405 11.17 -9.90 13.50
N ASN A 406 10.94 -10.82 14.44
CA ASN A 406 10.27 -10.48 15.69
C ASN A 406 11.26 -9.87 16.70
N TYR A 407 11.44 -8.55 16.64
CA TYR A 407 12.38 -7.82 17.50
C TYR A 407 12.12 -8.02 19.00
N ARG A 408 10.86 -8.16 19.43
CA ARG A 408 10.52 -8.35 20.85
C ARG A 408 10.91 -9.73 21.33
N ALA A 409 10.52 -10.78 20.61
CA ALA A 409 10.90 -12.16 20.94
C ALA A 409 12.42 -12.30 20.96
N ARG A 410 13.09 -11.72 19.98
CA ARG A 410 14.55 -11.72 19.93
C ARG A 410 15.20 -10.97 21.09
N ARG A 411 14.74 -9.77 21.44
CA ARG A 411 15.25 -9.03 22.62
C ARG A 411 15.01 -9.80 23.92
N ALA A 412 13.91 -10.55 24.00
CA ALA A 412 13.58 -11.40 25.13
C ALA A 412 14.34 -12.74 25.15
N GLY A 413 15.10 -13.08 24.10
CA GLY A 413 15.81 -14.36 24.00
C GLY A 413 14.89 -15.58 23.77
N THR A 414 13.67 -15.37 23.27
CA THR A 414 12.72 -16.45 22.96
C THR A 414 12.71 -16.80 21.47
N ASP A 415 12.27 -18.01 21.13
CA ASP A 415 12.17 -18.46 19.73
C ASP A 415 11.36 -17.50 18.84
N TYR A 416 11.85 -17.30 17.62
CA TYR A 416 11.20 -16.49 16.60
C TYR A 416 11.46 -17.06 15.21
N ARG A 417 10.50 -16.81 14.29
CA ARG A 417 10.68 -17.10 12.87
C ARG A 417 11.61 -16.06 12.24
N SER A 418 12.60 -16.51 11.48
CA SER A 418 13.61 -15.69 10.81
C SER A 418 13.53 -15.92 9.30
N VAL A 419 13.53 -14.83 8.52
CA VAL A 419 13.53 -14.92 7.05
C VAL A 419 14.87 -15.46 6.55
N SER A 420 15.98 -15.17 7.24
CA SER A 420 17.28 -15.70 6.86
C SER A 420 17.34 -17.21 7.02
N GLU A 421 16.76 -17.78 8.08
CA GLU A 421 16.70 -19.24 8.26
C GLU A 421 15.78 -19.91 7.24
N ASP A 422 14.60 -19.35 7.01
CA ASP A 422 13.66 -19.90 6.03
C ASP A 422 14.25 -19.86 4.60
N THR A 423 14.99 -18.79 4.27
CA THR A 423 15.70 -18.67 2.99
C THR A 423 16.85 -19.67 2.89
N ASN A 424 17.63 -19.85 3.96
CA ASN A 424 18.72 -20.83 4.02
C ASN A 424 18.21 -22.26 3.75
N ASN A 425 17.08 -22.62 4.37
CA ASN A 425 16.43 -23.92 4.16
C ASN A 425 15.96 -24.09 2.71
N ALA A 426 15.36 -23.05 2.12
CA ALA A 426 14.97 -23.05 0.71
C ALA A 426 16.18 -23.18 -0.24
N LEU A 427 17.27 -22.46 0.02
CA LEU A 427 18.52 -22.56 -0.74
C LEU A 427 19.08 -23.98 -0.71
N LYS A 428 19.20 -24.59 0.48
CA LYS A 428 19.67 -25.98 0.64
C LYS A 428 18.77 -26.97 -0.10
N ALA A 429 17.45 -26.83 0.04
CA ALA A 429 16.49 -27.72 -0.60
C ALA A 429 16.54 -27.62 -2.14
N LEU A 430 16.73 -26.42 -2.70
CA LEU A 430 16.86 -26.21 -4.14
C LEU A 430 18.23 -26.64 -4.67
N ALA A 431 19.31 -26.37 -3.93
CA ALA A 431 20.65 -26.84 -4.28
C ALA A 431 20.72 -28.36 -4.33
N ALA A 432 20.09 -29.07 -3.39
CA ALA A 432 20.00 -30.52 -3.37
C ALA A 432 19.24 -31.11 -4.60
N LYS A 433 18.44 -30.29 -5.29
CA LYS A 433 17.75 -30.66 -6.54
C LYS A 433 18.59 -30.39 -7.80
N ASN A 434 19.85 -29.94 -7.65
CA ASN A 434 20.76 -29.62 -8.76
C ASN A 434 20.17 -28.62 -9.78
N VAL A 435 19.48 -27.59 -9.28
CA VAL A 435 18.94 -26.53 -10.14
C VAL A 435 20.06 -25.79 -10.88
N ALA A 436 19.80 -25.41 -12.14
CA ALA A 436 20.73 -24.70 -13.01
C ALA A 436 21.04 -23.26 -12.52
N GLY A 437 20.17 -22.70 -11.69
CA GLY A 437 20.30 -21.39 -11.08
C GLY A 437 19.17 -21.14 -10.08
N ILE A 438 19.34 -20.15 -9.21
CA ILE A 438 18.31 -19.70 -8.27
C ILE A 438 17.93 -18.25 -8.58
N ILE A 439 16.63 -17.99 -8.57
CA ILE A 439 16.02 -16.68 -8.73
C ILE A 439 15.43 -16.26 -7.39
N ILE A 440 15.92 -15.16 -6.83
CA ILE A 440 15.37 -14.53 -5.63
C ILE A 440 14.33 -13.49 -6.06
N ASP A 441 13.06 -13.73 -5.78
CA ASP A 441 11.97 -12.82 -6.12
C ASP A 441 11.68 -11.87 -4.95
N LEU A 442 12.09 -10.61 -5.11
CA LEU A 442 11.84 -9.50 -4.19
C LEU A 442 10.78 -8.53 -4.72
N ARG A 443 10.06 -8.87 -5.79
CA ARG A 443 8.99 -8.02 -6.31
C ARG A 443 7.91 -7.83 -5.25
N ASN A 444 7.49 -6.59 -5.02
CA ASN A 444 6.51 -6.22 -3.99
C ASN A 444 6.96 -6.43 -2.54
N ASN A 445 8.26 -6.64 -2.29
CA ASN A 445 8.79 -6.74 -0.94
C ASN A 445 9.11 -5.32 -0.40
N PRO A 446 8.41 -4.82 0.63
CA PRO A 446 8.58 -3.46 1.13
C PRO A 446 9.84 -3.28 2.02
N GLY A 447 10.64 -4.34 2.19
CA GLY A 447 11.80 -4.37 3.06
C GLY A 447 11.52 -5.03 4.40
N GLY A 448 12.21 -4.58 5.45
CA GLY A 448 12.16 -5.15 6.80
C GLY A 448 13.50 -5.03 7.52
N SER A 449 13.91 -6.07 8.24
CA SER A 449 15.12 -6.10 9.05
C SER A 449 16.40 -6.07 8.20
N LEU A 450 17.23 -5.05 8.44
CA LEU A 450 18.58 -4.97 7.86
C LEU A 450 19.46 -6.14 8.31
N GLU A 451 19.28 -6.61 9.53
CA GLU A 451 20.12 -7.70 10.03
C GLU A 451 19.82 -9.02 9.32
N GLU A 452 18.55 -9.29 9.04
CA GLU A 452 18.16 -10.46 8.26
C GLU A 452 18.72 -10.37 6.84
N VAL A 453 18.77 -9.17 6.24
CA VAL A 453 19.42 -8.96 4.94
C VAL A 453 20.90 -9.32 4.97
N ALA A 454 21.65 -8.92 5.99
CA ALA A 454 23.07 -9.24 6.07
C ALA A 454 23.31 -10.75 6.20
N ARG A 455 22.56 -11.43 7.07
CA ARG A 455 22.61 -12.89 7.19
C ARG A 455 22.26 -13.60 5.88
N MET A 456 21.25 -13.09 5.15
CA MET A 456 20.88 -13.62 3.85
C MET A 456 21.93 -13.36 2.77
N LEU A 457 22.68 -12.26 2.86
CA LEU A 457 23.79 -12.00 1.96
C LEU A 457 24.94 -12.98 2.23
N GLY A 458 25.33 -13.24 3.48
CA GLY A 458 26.36 -14.24 3.81
C GLY A 458 26.07 -15.67 3.31
N GLN A 459 24.79 -15.99 3.11
CA GLN A 459 24.41 -17.26 2.47
C GLN A 459 24.83 -17.36 1.00
N VAL A 460 25.12 -16.24 0.34
CA VAL A 460 25.45 -16.16 -1.10
C VAL A 460 26.71 -15.35 -1.40
N ILE A 461 27.29 -14.60 -0.47
CA ILE A 461 28.60 -13.93 -0.55
C ILE A 461 29.55 -14.52 0.52
N LYS A 462 30.86 -14.37 0.36
CA LYS A 462 31.90 -14.95 1.23
C LYS A 462 32.30 -14.05 2.38
N SER A 463 32.21 -12.74 2.24
CA SER A 463 32.52 -11.76 3.28
C SER A 463 32.57 -10.36 2.70
N GLY A 464 32.45 -9.38 3.59
CA GLY A 464 32.71 -7.99 3.30
C GLY A 464 31.54 -7.09 3.69
N PRO A 465 31.62 -5.79 3.35
CA PRO A 465 30.56 -4.85 3.64
C PRO A 465 29.27 -5.22 2.90
N VAL A 466 28.14 -5.10 3.59
CA VAL A 466 26.79 -5.25 3.05
C VAL A 466 26.19 -3.89 2.73
N VAL A 467 26.31 -2.94 3.66
CA VAL A 467 25.77 -1.58 3.52
C VAL A 467 26.58 -0.62 4.37
N GLN A 468 26.65 0.64 3.95
CA GLN A 468 27.20 1.73 4.74
C GLN A 468 26.05 2.61 5.27
N ILE A 469 26.12 3.01 6.53
CA ILE A 469 25.09 3.79 7.22
C ILE A 469 25.70 5.11 7.67
N ARG A 470 25.11 6.24 7.26
CA ARG A 470 25.46 7.56 7.79
C ARG A 470 24.40 8.05 8.77
N ASP A 471 24.81 8.57 9.92
CA ASP A 471 23.91 9.24 10.86
C ASP A 471 23.75 10.75 10.56
N GLY A 472 22.89 11.45 11.31
CA GLY A 472 22.68 12.90 11.18
C GLY A 472 23.87 13.77 11.60
N SER A 473 24.86 13.21 12.30
CA SER A 473 26.11 13.90 12.66
C SER A 473 27.21 13.74 11.60
N GLY A 474 26.96 12.90 10.59
CA GLY A 474 27.90 12.62 9.50
C GLY A 474 28.80 11.41 9.76
N ASN A 475 28.63 10.69 10.87
CA ASN A 475 29.41 9.48 11.14
C ASN A 475 28.97 8.36 10.21
N VAL A 476 29.93 7.63 9.64
CA VAL A 476 29.68 6.49 8.76
C VAL A 476 30.09 5.22 9.48
N SER A 477 29.16 4.27 9.58
CA SER A 477 29.42 2.89 10.03
C SER A 477 29.18 1.91 8.90
N VAL A 478 30.05 0.92 8.77
CA VAL A 478 29.92 -0.15 7.79
C VAL A 478 29.28 -1.35 8.48
N PHE A 479 28.24 -1.90 7.88
CA PHE A 479 27.63 -3.16 8.31
C PHE A 479 28.20 -4.27 7.44
N GLU A 480 28.83 -5.26 8.05
CA GLU A 480 29.57 -6.33 7.38
C GLU A 480 28.93 -7.69 7.69
N ASP A 481 29.21 -8.64 6.80
CA ASP A 481 28.97 -10.06 7.05
C ASP A 481 30.25 -10.71 7.63
N ASP A 482 30.13 -11.28 8.82
CA ASP A 482 31.22 -11.83 9.63
C ASP A 482 31.07 -13.35 9.89
N ASP A 483 30.25 -14.05 9.11
CA ASP A 483 29.91 -15.47 9.30
C ASP A 483 31.05 -16.48 8.98
N GLY A 484 32.24 -15.98 8.63
CA GLY A 484 33.40 -16.78 8.25
C GLY A 484 33.40 -17.24 6.79
N GLY A 485 32.44 -16.78 5.98
CA GLY A 485 32.34 -16.98 4.54
C GLY A 485 31.70 -18.28 4.10
N ALA A 486 30.84 -18.83 4.95
CA ALA A 486 30.13 -20.07 4.68
C ALA A 486 28.96 -19.84 3.71
N GLN A 487 29.26 -19.79 2.41
CA GLN A 487 28.23 -19.71 1.37
C GLN A 487 27.36 -20.97 1.36
N THR A 488 26.05 -20.79 1.55
CA THR A 488 25.07 -21.86 1.35
C THR A 488 24.86 -22.16 -0.13
N TYR A 489 24.90 -21.13 -0.99
CA TYR A 489 24.72 -21.30 -2.42
C TYR A 489 25.70 -20.43 -3.24
N ALA A 490 26.58 -21.09 -3.99
CA ALA A 490 27.57 -20.45 -4.87
C ALA A 490 27.18 -20.47 -6.38
N GLY A 491 26.06 -21.10 -6.75
CA GLY A 491 25.63 -21.23 -8.15
C GLY A 491 25.08 -19.94 -8.78
N PRO A 492 24.65 -19.99 -10.05
CA PRO A 492 24.09 -18.83 -10.76
C PRO A 492 22.88 -18.23 -10.04
N LEU A 493 22.89 -16.90 -9.87
CA LEU A 493 21.90 -16.18 -9.07
C LEU A 493 21.32 -15.00 -9.86
N ALA A 494 20.00 -14.85 -9.83
CA ALA A 494 19.31 -13.63 -10.25
C ALA A 494 18.46 -13.08 -9.11
N VAL A 495 18.26 -11.77 -9.10
CA VAL A 495 17.37 -11.08 -8.15
C VAL A 495 16.33 -10.30 -8.93
N MET A 496 15.07 -10.63 -8.74
CA MET A 496 13.95 -9.94 -9.38
C MET A 496 13.45 -8.81 -8.49
N VAL A 497 13.29 -7.62 -9.06
CA VAL A 497 12.85 -6.42 -8.35
C VAL A 497 11.81 -5.64 -9.15
N ASN A 498 11.02 -4.81 -8.48
CA ASN A 498 10.11 -3.88 -9.13
C ASN A 498 9.96 -2.58 -8.31
N LEU A 499 9.10 -1.66 -8.77
CA LEU A 499 8.88 -0.37 -8.11
C LEU A 499 8.49 -0.47 -6.63
N ALA A 500 7.87 -1.57 -6.19
CA ALA A 500 7.49 -1.81 -4.80
C ALA A 500 8.56 -2.57 -3.98
N SER A 501 9.69 -2.95 -4.58
CA SER A 501 10.85 -3.43 -3.83
C SER A 501 11.51 -2.23 -3.14
N ALA A 502 11.56 -2.23 -1.81
CA ALA A 502 12.01 -1.06 -1.04
C ALA A 502 12.99 -1.41 0.09
N SER A 503 13.77 -0.42 0.53
CA SER A 503 14.56 -0.47 1.78
C SER A 503 15.49 -1.69 1.81
N ALA A 504 15.30 -2.64 2.72
CA ALA A 504 16.05 -3.88 2.81
C ALA A 504 16.14 -4.66 1.48
N SER A 505 15.10 -4.67 0.65
CA SER A 505 15.16 -5.28 -0.69
C SER A 505 16.15 -4.58 -1.62
N GLU A 506 16.25 -3.25 -1.50
CA GLU A 506 17.18 -2.43 -2.27
C GLU A 506 18.62 -2.66 -1.78
N ILE A 507 18.82 -2.85 -0.47
CA ILE A 507 20.13 -3.20 0.09
C ILE A 507 20.58 -4.58 -0.40
N TYR A 508 19.73 -5.60 -0.31
CA TYR A 508 20.04 -6.94 -0.81
C TYR A 508 20.38 -6.93 -2.30
N SER A 509 19.50 -6.36 -3.13
CA SER A 509 19.71 -6.29 -4.59
C SER A 509 20.93 -5.43 -4.97
N ALA A 510 21.16 -4.31 -4.30
CA ALA A 510 22.34 -3.48 -4.53
C ALA A 510 23.64 -4.23 -4.18
N ALA A 511 23.69 -4.95 -3.06
CA ALA A 511 24.85 -5.74 -2.68
C ALA A 511 25.13 -6.85 -3.71
N ILE A 512 24.11 -7.62 -4.12
CA ILE A 512 24.27 -8.64 -5.17
C ILE A 512 24.82 -8.04 -6.47
N GLN A 513 24.33 -6.85 -6.86
CA GLN A 513 24.81 -6.13 -8.04
C GLN A 513 26.24 -5.60 -7.86
N ASP A 514 26.55 -4.99 -6.73
CA ASP A 514 27.86 -4.37 -6.44
C ASP A 514 28.97 -5.41 -6.35
N TYR A 515 28.70 -6.57 -5.75
CA TYR A 515 29.62 -7.72 -5.73
C TYR A 515 29.69 -8.46 -7.06
N GLU A 516 28.82 -8.11 -8.02
CA GLU A 516 28.60 -8.86 -9.27
C GLU A 516 28.31 -10.35 -9.01
N ARG A 517 27.67 -10.65 -7.87
CA ARG A 517 27.35 -12.01 -7.43
C ARG A 517 26.21 -12.61 -8.26
N GLY A 518 25.30 -11.77 -8.74
CA GLY A 518 24.15 -12.17 -9.54
C GLY A 518 23.62 -11.02 -10.38
N ILE A 519 22.61 -11.31 -11.21
CA ILE A 519 22.01 -10.34 -12.13
C ILE A 519 20.72 -9.79 -11.51
N VAL A 520 20.59 -8.47 -11.42
CA VAL A 520 19.35 -7.81 -10.99
C VAL A 520 18.45 -7.55 -12.20
N ILE A 521 17.20 -8.00 -12.14
CA ILE A 521 16.26 -8.02 -13.28
C ILE A 521 14.92 -7.42 -12.86
N GLY A 522 14.29 -6.61 -13.72
CA GLY A 522 12.93 -6.10 -13.49
C GLY A 522 12.78 -4.60 -13.72
N SER A 523 12.07 -3.88 -12.85
CA SER A 523 11.92 -2.41 -12.92
C SER A 523 12.67 -1.71 -11.79
N THR A 524 12.98 -0.42 -11.97
CA THR A 524 13.67 0.37 -10.94
C THR A 524 12.87 0.37 -9.65
N THR A 525 13.56 0.10 -8.55
CA THR A 525 12.99 -0.03 -7.19
C THR A 525 12.50 1.30 -6.59
N THR A 526 11.90 1.24 -5.39
CA THR A 526 11.24 2.38 -4.74
C THR A 526 12.14 3.60 -4.54
N GLY A 527 13.42 3.39 -4.20
CA GLY A 527 14.37 4.45 -3.88
C GLY A 527 14.41 4.83 -2.40
N LYS A 528 14.02 3.94 -1.48
CA LYS A 528 14.04 4.20 -0.04
C LYS A 528 15.45 3.95 0.51
N GLY A 529 16.16 5.05 0.78
CA GLY A 529 17.53 5.02 1.29
C GLY A 529 17.67 5.53 2.72
N THR A 530 16.60 5.55 3.51
CA THR A 530 16.60 6.03 4.90
C THR A 530 16.14 4.96 5.88
N ALA A 531 16.62 5.05 7.11
CA ALA A 531 16.16 4.25 8.24
C ALA A 531 15.61 5.13 9.36
N GLN A 532 14.52 4.63 9.91
CA GLN A 532 13.80 5.24 11.02
C GLN A 532 14.14 4.52 12.32
N VAL A 533 14.20 5.28 13.41
CA VAL A 533 14.21 4.76 14.78
C VAL A 533 12.78 4.83 15.31
N GLN A 534 12.31 3.75 15.93
CA GLN A 534 11.03 3.73 16.62
C GLN A 534 11.17 4.36 18.01
N LEU A 535 10.28 5.28 18.34
CA LEU A 535 10.18 6.01 19.59
C LEU A 535 8.95 5.49 20.35
N ASP A 536 9.17 4.57 21.28
CA ASP A 536 8.14 3.83 22.01
C ASP A 536 7.89 4.34 23.43
N THR A 537 8.67 5.33 23.89
CA THR A 537 8.64 5.91 25.24
C THR A 537 8.10 7.34 25.29
N LEU A 538 7.26 7.71 24.31
CA LEU A 538 6.57 8.99 24.28
C LEU A 538 5.47 9.05 25.35
N ALA A 539 5.12 10.26 25.79
CA ALA A 539 4.05 10.48 26.77
C ALA A 539 2.67 10.03 26.28
N HIS A 540 2.46 10.04 24.96
CA HIS A 540 1.23 9.60 24.30
C HIS A 540 1.56 9.07 22.92
N GLY A 541 1.04 7.90 22.54
CA GLY A 541 1.34 7.29 21.23
C GLY A 541 2.79 6.84 21.05
N GLN A 542 3.20 6.68 19.79
CA GLN A 542 4.57 6.34 19.37
C GLN A 542 4.96 7.16 18.14
N ALA A 543 6.23 7.14 17.76
CA ALA A 543 6.67 7.76 16.51
C ALA A 543 7.77 6.95 15.83
N THR A 544 7.96 7.19 14.54
CA THR A 544 9.18 6.83 13.81
C THR A 544 9.90 8.11 13.42
N LEU A 545 11.22 8.13 13.58
CA LEU A 545 12.05 9.29 13.25
C LEU A 545 13.22 8.89 12.36
N THR A 546 13.36 9.51 11.19
CA THR A 546 14.50 9.28 10.30
C THR A 546 15.79 9.82 10.93
N GLN A 547 16.72 8.92 11.24
CA GLN A 547 18.03 9.28 11.84
C GLN A 547 19.22 8.79 11.03
N ARG A 548 18.98 7.93 10.03
CA ARG A 548 20.02 7.22 9.30
C ARG A 548 19.73 7.21 7.81
N LYS A 549 20.80 7.18 7.02
CA LYS A 549 20.75 7.04 5.57
C LYS A 549 21.67 5.92 5.09
N PHE A 550 21.17 5.12 4.16
CA PHE A 550 21.84 3.97 3.59
C PHE A 550 22.61 4.32 2.32
N TYR A 551 23.76 3.68 2.20
CA TYR A 551 24.66 3.78 1.06
C TYR A 551 25.14 2.40 0.66
N ARG A 552 25.24 2.21 -0.64
CA ARG A 552 25.84 1.03 -1.26
C ARG A 552 27.30 0.90 -0.83
N VAL A 553 27.85 -0.30 -1.00
CA VAL A 553 29.30 -0.53 -0.77
C VAL A 553 30.15 0.30 -1.72
N THR A 554 29.62 0.61 -2.91
CA THR A 554 30.20 1.52 -3.91
C THR A 554 30.00 3.01 -3.60
N GLY A 555 29.43 3.35 -2.44
CA GLY A 555 29.31 4.72 -1.94
C GLY A 555 28.07 5.50 -2.41
N GLY A 556 27.36 5.04 -3.45
CA GLY A 556 26.10 5.67 -3.89
C GLY A 556 24.91 5.34 -2.98
N SER A 557 24.04 6.31 -2.66
CA SER A 557 22.80 6.02 -1.93
C SER A 557 21.72 5.39 -2.85
N THR A 558 20.83 4.57 -2.28
CA THR A 558 19.57 4.16 -2.93
C THR A 558 18.52 5.27 -2.87
N GLN A 559 18.68 6.27 -1.99
CA GLN A 559 17.70 7.35 -1.80
C GLN A 559 17.33 8.04 -3.12
N ASN A 560 16.04 8.15 -3.44
CA ASN A 560 15.48 8.69 -4.69
C ASN A 560 15.90 7.98 -5.99
N LYS A 561 17.02 7.25 -6.06
CA LYS A 561 17.44 6.58 -7.30
C LYS A 561 17.01 5.13 -7.37
N GLY A 562 16.93 4.48 -6.22
CA GLY A 562 16.78 3.05 -6.06
C GLY A 562 17.92 2.26 -6.68
N VAL A 563 17.74 0.95 -6.68
CA VAL A 563 18.48 0.01 -7.52
C VAL A 563 17.89 0.01 -8.92
N VAL A 564 18.72 0.40 -9.89
CA VAL A 564 18.44 0.23 -11.31
C VAL A 564 18.87 -1.20 -11.69
N PRO A 565 17.96 -2.04 -12.21
CA PRO A 565 18.31 -3.41 -12.56
C PRO A 565 19.31 -3.44 -13.72
N ASP A 566 20.14 -4.49 -13.75
CA ASP A 566 21.07 -4.76 -14.85
C ASP A 566 20.29 -4.99 -16.16
N ILE A 567 19.20 -5.77 -16.08
CA ILE A 567 18.29 -6.03 -17.20
C ILE A 567 16.91 -5.47 -16.88
N LYS A 568 16.51 -4.43 -17.60
CA LYS A 568 15.21 -3.77 -17.43
C LYS A 568 14.10 -4.54 -18.14
N LEU A 569 13.00 -4.76 -17.42
CA LEU A 569 11.73 -5.27 -17.93
C LEU A 569 10.64 -4.21 -17.76
N VAL A 570 9.47 -4.46 -18.36
CA VAL A 570 8.30 -3.59 -18.23
C VAL A 570 7.93 -3.37 -16.76
N ASP A 571 7.60 -2.13 -16.41
CA ASP A 571 7.09 -1.81 -15.09
C ASP A 571 5.57 -1.98 -15.08
N ILE A 572 5.06 -2.83 -14.19
CA ILE A 572 3.64 -3.23 -14.13
C ILE A 572 2.79 -2.27 -13.29
N TYR A 573 3.41 -1.28 -12.66
CA TYR A 573 2.68 -0.26 -11.90
C TYR A 573 2.27 0.89 -12.81
N ASN A 574 1.00 1.23 -12.70
CA ASN A 574 0.37 2.32 -13.43
C ASN A 574 0.43 3.64 -12.64
N GLU A 575 0.68 3.57 -11.33
CA GLU A 575 0.78 4.73 -10.46
C GLU A 575 2.25 5.03 -10.21
N GLU A 576 2.65 6.30 -10.36
CA GLU A 576 3.96 6.77 -9.93
C GLU A 576 3.97 6.88 -8.39
N PHE A 577 4.26 5.78 -7.70
CA PHE A 577 4.56 5.79 -6.26
C PHE A 577 6.06 5.57 -5.99
N GLY A 578 6.48 5.88 -4.78
CA GLY A 578 7.85 5.69 -4.30
C GLY A 578 8.56 6.99 -3.92
N GLU A 579 9.82 6.86 -3.51
CA GLU A 579 10.55 7.95 -2.85
C GLU A 579 10.62 9.22 -3.70
N ARG A 580 10.76 9.06 -5.01
CA ARG A 580 10.88 10.12 -6.01
C ARG A 580 9.66 11.04 -6.09
N LYS A 581 8.50 10.54 -5.66
CA LYS A 581 7.22 11.25 -5.73
C LYS A 581 6.78 11.75 -4.35
N ALA A 582 7.40 11.26 -3.29
CA ALA A 582 7.11 11.70 -1.95
C ALA A 582 7.55 13.14 -1.71
N LYS A 583 6.69 13.93 -1.05
CA LYS A 583 7.02 15.29 -0.64
C LYS A 583 8.20 15.26 0.34
N ASN A 584 9.15 16.18 0.16
CA ASN A 584 10.34 16.33 1.03
C ASN A 584 11.21 15.07 1.20
N ALA A 585 11.19 14.13 0.24
CA ALA A 585 12.15 13.03 0.26
C ALA A 585 13.59 13.55 0.32
N LEU A 586 14.43 12.94 1.17
CA LEU A 586 15.84 13.35 1.31
C LEU A 586 16.54 13.24 -0.05
N LYS A 587 17.42 14.20 -0.37
CA LYS A 587 18.16 14.23 -1.65
C LYS A 587 19.08 13.02 -1.79
N TRP A 588 19.34 12.57 -3.02
CA TRP A 588 20.40 11.59 -3.28
C TRP A 588 21.79 12.22 -3.09
N ASP A 589 22.74 11.46 -2.55
CA ASP A 589 24.16 11.83 -2.45
C ASP A 589 25.05 10.57 -2.40
N THR A 590 26.36 10.79 -2.27
CA THR A 590 27.38 9.73 -2.20
C THR A 590 28.28 9.90 -0.98
N ILE A 591 28.91 8.81 -0.58
CA ILE A 591 30.03 8.73 0.37
C ILE A 591 31.18 7.93 -0.27
N PRO A 592 32.36 7.84 0.36
CA PRO A 592 33.42 6.96 -0.13
C PRO A 592 32.99 5.50 -0.26
N THR A 593 33.59 4.80 -1.22
CA THR A 593 33.44 3.34 -1.40
C THR A 593 34.07 2.61 -0.22
N ALA A 594 33.33 1.66 0.37
CA ALA A 594 33.89 0.75 1.36
C ALA A 594 34.90 -0.22 0.69
N PRO A 595 35.94 -0.68 1.37
CA PRO A 595 36.84 -1.69 0.82
C PRO A 595 36.10 -3.02 0.67
N PHE A 596 35.99 -3.52 -0.56
CA PHE A 596 35.41 -4.85 -0.85
C PHE A 596 36.04 -5.47 -2.09
N LYS A 597 35.84 -6.78 -2.25
CA LYS A 597 36.28 -7.53 -3.43
C LYS A 597 35.04 -8.08 -4.15
N ARG A 598 34.96 -7.84 -5.46
CA ARG A 598 33.92 -8.44 -6.32
C ARG A 598 34.07 -9.95 -6.35
N GLU A 599 32.96 -10.67 -6.30
CA GLU A 599 32.94 -12.13 -6.34
C GLU A 599 32.75 -12.68 -7.75
N GLY A 600 31.95 -11.99 -8.56
CA GLY A 600 31.67 -12.37 -9.93
C GLY A 600 32.10 -11.32 -10.94
N SER A 601 31.58 -11.48 -12.16
CA SER A 601 31.86 -10.61 -13.30
C SER A 601 30.62 -10.56 -14.19
N VAL A 602 29.62 -9.78 -13.79
CA VAL A 602 28.36 -9.60 -14.51
C VAL A 602 28.45 -8.44 -15.50
N GLN A 603 29.07 -7.32 -15.10
CA GLN A 603 29.04 -6.06 -15.86
C GLN A 603 29.48 -6.18 -17.34
N PRO A 604 30.53 -6.95 -17.68
CA PRO A 604 30.94 -7.12 -19.08
C PRO A 604 29.89 -7.77 -20.00
N TYR A 605 28.88 -8.44 -19.43
CA TYR A 605 27.87 -9.18 -20.20
C TYR A 605 26.51 -8.47 -20.26
N VAL A 606 26.28 -7.45 -19.43
CA VAL A 606 24.97 -6.80 -19.26
C VAL A 606 24.39 -6.32 -20.60
N GLN A 607 25.20 -5.67 -21.44
CA GLN A 607 24.74 -5.17 -22.74
C GLN A 607 24.24 -6.30 -23.66
N ASN A 608 24.98 -7.41 -23.75
CA ASN A 608 24.60 -8.56 -24.58
C ASN A 608 23.35 -9.25 -24.02
N LEU A 609 23.30 -9.45 -22.70
CA LEU A 609 22.14 -10.03 -22.03
C LEU A 609 20.89 -9.18 -22.24
N ALA A 610 21.01 -7.85 -22.19
CA ALA A 610 19.89 -6.94 -22.41
C ALA A 610 19.38 -7.02 -23.84
N GLN A 611 20.27 -7.12 -24.84
CA GLN A 611 19.87 -7.30 -26.25
C GLN A 611 19.16 -8.64 -26.47
N MET A 612 19.69 -9.73 -25.92
CA MET A 612 19.09 -11.07 -26.02
C MET A 612 17.73 -11.14 -25.31
N SER A 613 17.61 -10.50 -24.15
CA SER A 613 16.35 -10.38 -23.42
C SER A 613 15.32 -9.58 -24.22
N GLN A 614 15.70 -8.41 -24.75
CA GLN A 614 14.81 -7.57 -25.54
C GLN A 614 14.24 -8.31 -26.76
N GLN A 615 15.04 -9.13 -27.44
CA GLN A 615 14.57 -9.94 -28.57
C GLN A 615 13.44 -10.91 -28.17
N ARG A 616 13.50 -11.51 -26.99
CA ARG A 616 12.43 -12.39 -26.46
C ARG A 616 11.23 -11.60 -25.96
N VAL A 617 11.48 -10.57 -25.16
CA VAL A 617 10.44 -9.72 -24.56
C VAL A 617 9.55 -9.06 -25.62
N VAL A 618 10.12 -8.60 -26.74
CA VAL A 618 9.36 -7.93 -27.81
C VAL A 618 8.39 -8.87 -28.53
N VAL A 619 8.67 -10.18 -28.56
CA VAL A 619 7.80 -11.16 -29.24
C VAL A 619 6.87 -11.89 -28.28
N ASP A 620 7.19 -11.92 -26.98
CA ASP A 620 6.41 -12.59 -25.96
C ASP A 620 5.01 -11.94 -25.79
N PRO A 621 3.92 -12.73 -25.86
CA PRO A 621 2.56 -12.19 -25.81
C PRO A 621 2.20 -11.56 -24.46
N GLN A 622 2.77 -12.03 -23.35
CA GLN A 622 2.49 -11.46 -22.03
C GLN A 622 3.18 -10.10 -21.87
N PHE A 623 4.45 -9.97 -22.28
CA PHE A 623 5.14 -8.69 -22.24
C PHE A 623 4.51 -7.65 -23.19
N LYS A 624 4.08 -8.05 -24.39
CA LYS A 624 3.31 -7.17 -25.30
C LYS A 624 2.04 -6.63 -24.66
N TYR A 625 1.27 -7.50 -24.00
CA TYR A 625 0.07 -7.09 -23.28
C TYR A 625 0.39 -6.07 -22.17
N LEU A 626 1.42 -6.31 -21.37
CA LEU A 626 1.81 -5.41 -20.29
C LEU A 626 2.25 -4.04 -20.79
N GLU A 627 2.99 -3.97 -21.90
CA GLU A 627 3.37 -2.69 -22.52
C GLU A 627 2.17 -1.91 -23.05
N GLN A 628 1.21 -2.59 -23.68
CA GLN A 628 -0.05 -1.96 -24.12
C GLN A 628 -0.85 -1.43 -22.93
N ARG A 629 -0.95 -2.20 -21.84
CA ARG A 629 -1.62 -1.79 -20.60
C ARG A 629 -0.97 -0.58 -19.98
N LYS A 630 0.36 -0.55 -19.92
CA LYS A 630 1.14 0.60 -19.44
C LYS A 630 0.89 1.85 -20.29
N ALA A 631 0.86 1.72 -21.61
CA ALA A 631 0.57 2.83 -22.51
C ALA A 631 -0.85 3.40 -22.33
N ILE A 632 -1.84 2.53 -22.12
CA ILE A 632 -3.22 2.92 -21.80
C ILE A 632 -3.27 3.69 -20.48
N ALA A 633 -2.65 3.15 -19.43
CA ALA A 633 -2.63 3.77 -18.11
C ALA A 633 -1.96 5.15 -18.12
N LYS A 634 -0.82 5.28 -18.79
CA LYS A 634 -0.10 6.57 -18.92
C LYS A 634 -0.97 7.64 -19.59
N LYS A 635 -1.72 7.30 -20.64
CA LYS A 635 -2.61 8.26 -21.31
C LYS A 635 -3.71 8.76 -20.36
N THR A 636 -4.25 7.88 -19.53
CA THR A 636 -5.25 8.24 -18.52
C THR A 636 -4.64 9.14 -17.44
N GLU A 637 -3.44 8.85 -16.97
CA GLU A 637 -2.73 9.64 -15.95
C GLU A 637 -2.42 11.09 -16.41
N GLU A 638 -2.12 11.25 -17.69
CA GLU A 638 -1.87 12.55 -18.33
C GLU A 638 -3.13 13.43 -18.43
N GLN A 639 -4.34 12.85 -18.25
CA GLN A 639 -5.59 13.61 -18.21
C GLN A 639 -5.76 14.36 -16.88
N LYS A 640 -5.33 15.62 -16.86
CA LYS A 640 -5.45 16.52 -15.69
C LYS A 640 -6.81 17.20 -15.53
N ARG A 641 -7.72 16.93 -16.48
CA ARG A 641 -9.06 17.51 -16.50
C ARG A 641 -10.05 16.48 -16.95
N VAL A 642 -11.25 16.68 -16.45
CA VAL A 642 -12.36 15.77 -16.59
C VAL A 642 -13.57 16.56 -17.06
N VAL A 643 -14.21 16.10 -18.15
CA VAL A 643 -15.38 16.77 -18.75
C VAL A 643 -16.66 16.49 -17.97
N LEU A 644 -17.53 17.49 -17.80
CA LEU A 644 -18.84 17.39 -17.14
C LEU A 644 -19.97 17.12 -18.12
N ASP A 645 -19.69 16.26 -19.10
CA ASP A 645 -20.65 15.77 -20.08
C ASP A 645 -20.65 14.24 -20.03
N ILE A 646 -21.79 13.65 -19.66
CA ILE A 646 -21.93 12.20 -19.48
C ILE A 646 -21.73 11.44 -20.80
N ASP A 647 -22.15 11.99 -21.94
CA ASP A 647 -22.06 11.31 -23.23
C ASP A 647 -20.61 11.30 -23.69
N GLN A 648 -19.91 12.44 -23.57
CA GLN A 648 -18.48 12.51 -23.83
C GLN A 648 -17.69 11.59 -22.89
N ARG A 649 -18.04 11.56 -21.60
CA ARG A 649 -17.34 10.70 -20.63
C ARG A 649 -17.49 9.22 -20.96
N LYS A 650 -18.69 8.79 -21.33
CA LYS A 650 -18.96 7.42 -21.77
C LYS A 650 -18.16 7.08 -23.03
N ALA A 651 -18.12 7.99 -24.01
CA ALA A 651 -17.33 7.75 -25.22
C ALA A 651 -15.83 7.61 -24.93
N GLU A 652 -15.28 8.44 -24.05
CA GLU A 652 -13.88 8.35 -23.61
C GLU A 652 -13.59 7.03 -22.88
N LEU A 653 -14.46 6.62 -21.96
CA LEU A 653 -14.36 5.35 -21.24
C LEU A 653 -14.45 4.15 -22.18
N ASN A 654 -15.50 4.05 -22.99
CA ASN A 654 -15.71 2.95 -23.92
C ASN A 654 -14.51 2.76 -24.87
N ALA A 655 -13.87 3.86 -25.29
CA ALA A 655 -12.66 3.79 -26.11
C ALA A 655 -11.44 3.20 -25.37
N LEU A 656 -11.30 3.45 -24.07
CA LEU A 656 -10.25 2.86 -23.23
C LEU A 656 -10.53 1.39 -22.91
N GLU A 657 -11.80 1.06 -22.65
CA GLU A 657 -12.28 -0.30 -22.41
C GLU A 657 -12.07 -1.19 -23.63
N GLN A 658 -12.45 -0.71 -24.82
CA GLN A 658 -12.24 -1.44 -26.07
C GLN A 658 -10.76 -1.71 -26.33
N LYS A 659 -9.87 -0.73 -26.09
CA LYS A 659 -8.42 -0.93 -26.23
C LYS A 659 -7.87 -1.94 -25.24
N THR A 660 -8.36 -1.92 -24.01
CA THR A 660 -7.96 -2.90 -22.98
C THR A 660 -8.41 -4.31 -23.36
N LEU A 661 -9.67 -4.44 -23.77
CA LEU A 661 -10.23 -5.72 -24.18
C LEU A 661 -9.49 -6.28 -25.39
N GLU A 662 -9.19 -5.45 -26.38
CA GLU A 662 -8.44 -5.84 -27.57
C GLU A 662 -7.03 -6.35 -27.19
N ALA A 663 -6.33 -5.63 -26.30
CA ALA A 663 -5.02 -6.06 -25.80
C ALA A 663 -5.09 -7.44 -25.12
N GLU A 664 -6.08 -7.66 -24.24
CA GLU A 664 -6.28 -8.96 -23.59
C GLU A 664 -6.67 -10.05 -24.60
N ASN A 665 -7.57 -9.77 -25.53
CA ASN A 665 -8.03 -10.75 -26.51
C ASN A 665 -6.92 -11.16 -27.50
N GLN A 666 -6.05 -10.23 -27.89
CA GLN A 666 -4.84 -10.54 -28.67
C GLN A 666 -3.92 -11.50 -27.91
N ARG A 667 -3.67 -11.22 -26.62
CA ARG A 667 -2.88 -12.11 -25.74
C ARG A 667 -3.51 -13.49 -25.62
N ARG A 668 -4.83 -13.55 -25.40
CA ARG A 668 -5.59 -14.80 -25.25
C ARG A 668 -5.54 -15.64 -26.52
N ALA A 669 -5.74 -15.03 -27.69
CA ALA A 669 -5.68 -15.72 -28.98
C ALA A 669 -4.31 -16.40 -29.21
N VAL A 670 -3.22 -15.71 -28.91
CA VAL A 670 -1.85 -16.27 -29.06
C VAL A 670 -1.54 -17.33 -28.00
N THR A 671 -2.12 -17.23 -26.81
CA THR A 671 -1.92 -18.19 -25.70
C THR A 671 -2.93 -19.35 -25.70
N GLY A 672 -3.73 -19.49 -26.75
CA GLY A 672 -4.73 -20.56 -26.88
C GLY A 672 -5.92 -20.43 -25.93
N GLN A 673 -6.11 -19.27 -25.32
CA GLN A 673 -7.25 -18.97 -24.45
C GLN A 673 -8.41 -18.40 -25.28
N LYS A 674 -9.64 -18.76 -24.91
CA LYS A 674 -10.85 -18.23 -25.57
C LYS A 674 -10.96 -16.72 -25.34
N PRO A 675 -11.04 -15.87 -26.38
CA PRO A 675 -11.27 -14.44 -26.25
C PRO A 675 -12.59 -14.12 -25.51
N TYR A 676 -12.62 -13.00 -24.80
CA TYR A 676 -13.83 -12.44 -24.21
C TYR A 676 -14.70 -11.79 -25.30
N ALA A 677 -16.02 -11.96 -25.21
CA ALA A 677 -16.95 -11.46 -26.22
C ALA A 677 -17.10 -9.93 -26.17
N ASN A 678 -17.04 -9.36 -24.97
CA ASN A 678 -17.20 -7.93 -24.70
C ASN A 678 -16.52 -7.54 -23.38
N TRP A 679 -16.51 -6.24 -23.10
CA TRP A 679 -15.89 -5.67 -21.90
C TRP A 679 -16.49 -6.23 -20.62
N GLU A 680 -17.82 -6.38 -20.57
CA GLU A 680 -18.55 -6.87 -19.41
C GLU A 680 -18.14 -8.29 -19.04
N SER A 681 -17.95 -9.16 -20.05
CA SER A 681 -17.49 -10.53 -19.83
C SER A 681 -16.05 -10.60 -19.32
N TYR A 682 -15.19 -9.70 -19.80
CA TYR A 682 -13.82 -9.56 -19.30
C TYR A 682 -13.81 -9.09 -17.84
N GLN A 683 -14.56 -8.03 -17.53
CA GLN A 683 -14.64 -7.46 -16.18
C GLN A 683 -15.24 -8.47 -15.20
N ALA A 684 -16.34 -9.13 -15.55
CA ALA A 684 -16.95 -10.19 -14.74
C ALA A 684 -15.96 -11.31 -14.42
N SER A 685 -15.21 -11.78 -15.42
CA SER A 685 -14.20 -12.82 -15.24
C SER A 685 -13.04 -12.37 -14.36
N MET A 686 -12.63 -11.10 -14.45
CA MET A 686 -11.58 -10.53 -13.61
C MET A 686 -12.02 -10.37 -12.15
N ASP A 687 -13.24 -9.87 -11.92
CA ASP A 687 -13.84 -9.77 -10.59
C ASP A 687 -13.91 -11.17 -9.93
N ALA A 688 -14.35 -12.18 -10.67
CA ALA A 688 -14.40 -13.56 -10.20
C ALA A 688 -13.01 -14.16 -9.92
N LEU A 689 -11.99 -13.82 -10.73
CA LEU A 689 -10.61 -14.22 -10.48
C LEU A 689 -10.07 -13.58 -9.19
N ILE A 690 -10.32 -12.29 -8.97
CA ILE A 690 -9.91 -11.59 -7.75
C ILE A 690 -10.55 -12.23 -6.52
N GLU A 691 -11.85 -12.46 -6.56
CA GLU A 691 -12.59 -13.02 -5.43
C GLU A 691 -12.19 -14.46 -5.14
N SER A 692 -12.08 -15.31 -6.17
CA SER A 692 -11.62 -16.70 -5.99
C SER A 692 -10.23 -16.77 -5.37
N ARG A 693 -9.30 -15.91 -5.81
CA ARG A 693 -7.95 -15.84 -5.23
C ARG A 693 -7.96 -15.30 -3.80
N ALA A 694 -8.82 -14.33 -3.49
CA ALA A 694 -8.95 -13.78 -2.13
C ALA A 694 -9.39 -14.85 -1.12
N LYS A 695 -10.19 -15.83 -1.57
CA LYS A 695 -10.64 -16.98 -0.77
C LYS A 695 -9.60 -18.11 -0.65
N MET A 696 -8.57 -18.13 -1.50
CA MET A 696 -7.49 -19.12 -1.46
C MET A 696 -6.37 -18.69 -0.49
N LYS A 697 -5.77 -19.69 0.17
CA LYS A 697 -4.48 -19.53 0.87
C LYS A 697 -3.40 -19.06 -0.10
N ALA A 698 -2.47 -18.22 0.36
CA ALA A 698 -1.44 -17.65 -0.51
C ALA A 698 -0.59 -18.73 -1.20
N THR A 699 -0.33 -19.83 -0.51
CA THR A 699 0.40 -21.02 -1.00
C THR A 699 -0.35 -21.82 -2.07
N GLN A 700 -1.66 -21.65 -2.18
CA GLN A 700 -2.52 -22.39 -3.11
C GLN A 700 -2.95 -21.56 -4.32
N ARG A 701 -2.67 -20.26 -4.32
CA ARG A 701 -3.03 -19.37 -5.43
C ARG A 701 -2.22 -19.75 -6.67
N PRO A 702 -2.85 -19.94 -7.84
CA PRO A 702 -2.12 -20.03 -9.10
C PRO A 702 -1.24 -18.80 -9.32
N TYR A 703 -0.09 -18.95 -9.98
CA TYR A 703 0.71 -17.79 -10.36
C TYR A 703 0.01 -17.00 -11.46
N LEU A 704 0.16 -15.68 -11.43
CA LEU A 704 -0.37 -14.83 -12.49
C LEU A 704 0.50 -14.94 -13.75
N PRO A 705 -0.08 -14.79 -14.96
CA PRO A 705 0.69 -14.87 -16.21
C PRO A 705 1.91 -13.94 -16.23
N GLU A 706 1.78 -12.72 -15.71
CA GLU A 706 2.89 -11.77 -15.57
C GLU A 706 3.92 -12.21 -14.52
N GLU A 707 3.53 -12.94 -13.48
CA GLU A 707 4.50 -13.47 -12.51
C GLU A 707 5.41 -14.51 -13.17
N GLU A 708 4.81 -15.42 -13.96
CA GLU A 708 5.53 -16.46 -14.69
C GLU A 708 6.37 -15.93 -15.84
N ALA A 709 5.89 -14.93 -16.60
CA ALA A 709 6.64 -14.36 -17.71
C ALA A 709 7.98 -13.75 -17.25
N PHE A 710 7.97 -13.04 -16.12
CA PHE A 710 9.19 -12.45 -15.56
C PHE A 710 10.14 -13.51 -14.99
N VAL A 711 9.63 -14.56 -14.34
CA VAL A 711 10.45 -15.67 -13.83
C VAL A 711 11.09 -16.44 -14.98
N THR A 712 10.30 -16.73 -16.01
CA THR A 712 10.75 -17.40 -17.24
C THR A 712 11.84 -16.60 -17.94
N GLU A 713 11.65 -15.29 -18.10
CA GLU A 713 12.67 -14.43 -18.71
C GLU A 713 13.93 -14.33 -17.85
N SER A 714 13.79 -14.28 -16.53
CA SER A 714 14.94 -14.29 -15.60
C SER A 714 15.75 -15.58 -15.70
N ALA A 715 15.08 -16.72 -15.82
CA ALA A 715 15.74 -18.01 -16.06
C ALA A 715 16.45 -18.04 -17.44
N ASN A 716 15.83 -17.49 -18.48
CA ASN A 716 16.46 -17.36 -19.80
C ASN A 716 17.72 -16.47 -19.77
N ILE A 717 17.69 -15.37 -19.01
CA ILE A 717 18.84 -14.49 -18.81
C ILE A 717 19.98 -15.22 -18.09
N LEU A 718 19.68 -16.01 -17.06
CA LEU A 718 20.68 -16.84 -16.38
C LEU A 718 21.32 -17.88 -17.31
N LEU A 719 20.53 -18.51 -18.19
CA LEU A 719 21.06 -19.41 -19.22
C LEU A 719 22.00 -18.69 -20.19
N ASP A 720 21.63 -17.49 -20.63
CA ASP A 720 22.47 -16.69 -21.53
C ASP A 720 23.78 -16.30 -20.85
N TYR A 721 23.71 -15.90 -19.58
CA TYR A 721 24.89 -15.54 -18.80
C TYR A 721 25.84 -16.73 -18.64
N ALA A 722 25.33 -17.90 -18.26
CA ALA A 722 26.15 -19.11 -18.14
C ALA A 722 26.85 -19.48 -19.46
N LYS A 723 26.15 -19.34 -20.60
CA LYS A 723 26.73 -19.59 -21.93
C LYS A 723 27.82 -18.59 -22.29
N LEU A 724 27.58 -17.30 -22.07
CA LEU A 724 28.55 -16.24 -22.36
C LEU A 724 29.82 -16.39 -21.49
N GLN A 725 29.66 -16.75 -20.22
CA GLN A 725 30.79 -17.06 -19.34
C GLN A 725 31.60 -18.26 -19.84
N SER A 726 30.90 -19.32 -20.26
CA SER A 726 31.55 -20.54 -20.77
C SER A 726 32.30 -20.28 -22.07
N ALA A 727 31.73 -19.47 -22.98
CA ALA A 727 32.37 -19.07 -24.23
C ALA A 727 33.63 -18.23 -23.99
N LYS A 728 33.59 -17.29 -23.03
CA LYS A 728 34.77 -16.48 -22.66
C LYS A 728 35.86 -17.34 -22.00
N ALA A 729 35.47 -18.29 -21.16
CA ALA A 729 36.41 -19.23 -20.54
C ALA A 729 37.06 -20.18 -21.57
N ALA A 730 36.39 -20.48 -22.68
CA ALA A 730 36.96 -21.27 -23.78
C ALA A 730 37.81 -20.44 -24.77
N ALA A 731 37.64 -19.12 -24.78
CA ALA A 731 38.39 -18.21 -25.65
C ALA A 731 39.68 -17.66 -25.01
N ASN A 732 39.81 -17.79 -23.68
CA ASN A 732 41.01 -17.50 -22.91
C ASN A 732 41.77 -18.79 -22.62
#